data_AF-A0A350UHU8-F1
#
_entry.id   AF-A0A350UHU8-F1
#
_cell.length_a   1.000
_cell.length_b   1.000
_cell.length_c   1.000
_cell.angle_alpha   90.00
_cell.angle_beta   90.00
_cell.angle_gamma   90.00
#
_symmetry.space_group_name_H-M   'P 1'
#
loop_
_entity.id
_entity.type
_entity.pdbx_description
1 polymer ?
#
loop_
_entity_poly.entity_id
_entity_poly.type
_entity_poly.pdbx_seq_one_letter_code
_entity_poly.pdbx_strand_id
1 'polypeptide(L)'
;RTSFYLDETIPVVLTFEGLIEKTHFVRISAVNRPDQSPGLDEFTLDPAEGVEEPLAHWPGASKGVAGSSGHWSRFAPKVEVTLHLNEWFRFRAPGRYTVQLKTRRAQKYTKGTQFEPLPLESNPMEIELRAPPAGWAAETVARAVATLEKHQPEAVNPEVEQARLDLKYLGTPGAARALARHSTRSNSPAFQSALRMSPHPKAALQEMERLLPDAQTPIRIGWLYMLSELASRVEQPETRPGPRIDARYLALVQSALPKKEGAARFATAATLFHLRAPVPPDLLREIYLSSPAATVDSQYSLLTSLWPIVASPEIGPFLDSMLPNARGHVRRVIYQRLHEIDPETTRRRLIDDLRQRPFDYGFFTTELPLPAGELPELDERLIELIETQNPPWLFIARFGSRNLLPAVLAALDRHPPVCNYEPFLYLIRFDAEGARRRIEALRSQKEPICWSFGIPGNPGHVLSEPLEDFLIDELAAGDSKRRTYAAMTLFGHGSARARQPLWSAMERWRASITDPSAPLPVEASDEETYLAMAISGGPGWVATPADLDRLLALSVSESRRNNIRSHRDSLGRPVQLHYSITTHFGEIGLGSQSFSLDSGLRERLLLYPPEREFVLRLAHRQTWFIQRLESRLQTIFDEAGRKLRIEDELPNVR
;
A
#
# COMPACT_ATOMS: atom_id res chain seq x y z
N ARG A 1 8.08 37.24 16.79
CA ARG A 1 9.04 38.09 16.04
C ARG A 1 8.31 38.63 14.81
N THR A 2 8.45 39.92 14.50
CA THR A 2 7.75 40.57 13.37
C THR A 2 8.69 41.21 12.35
N SER A 3 10.01 41.18 12.58
CA SER A 3 11.01 41.68 11.63
C SER A 3 11.93 40.56 11.15
N PHE A 4 12.06 40.40 9.84
CA PHE A 4 12.80 39.34 9.17
C PHE A 4 13.68 39.92 8.05
N TYR A 5 14.72 39.19 7.65
CA TYR A 5 15.44 39.50 6.42
C TYR A 5 14.71 38.97 5.20
N LEU A 6 14.95 39.58 4.03
CA LEU A 6 14.55 38.98 2.77
C LEU A 6 15.12 37.56 2.64
N ASP A 7 14.29 36.66 2.13
CA ASP A 7 14.56 35.23 1.97
C ASP A 7 14.82 34.46 3.30
N GLU A 8 14.57 35.08 4.47
CA GLU A 8 14.51 34.37 5.74
C GLU A 8 13.22 33.54 5.87
N THR A 9 13.27 32.45 6.65
CA THR A 9 12.09 31.69 7.05
C THR A 9 11.17 32.55 7.94
N ILE A 10 9.90 32.72 7.53
CA ILE A 10 8.88 33.53 8.21
C ILE A 10 7.78 32.60 8.76
N PRO A 11 7.88 32.15 10.03
CA PRO A 11 6.85 31.34 10.64
C PRO A 11 5.63 32.19 11.01
N VAL A 12 4.44 31.66 10.74
CA VAL A 12 3.14 32.19 11.15
C VAL A 12 2.48 31.15 12.05
N VAL A 13 2.22 31.51 13.30
CA VAL A 13 1.57 30.60 14.26
C VAL A 13 0.09 30.94 14.32
N LEU A 14 -0.74 29.97 13.96
CA LEU A 14 -2.20 30.04 14.11
C LEU A 14 -2.58 29.46 15.46
N THR A 15 -3.29 30.26 16.24
CA THR A 15 -3.79 29.85 17.54
C THR A 15 -5.30 29.69 17.46
N PHE A 16 -5.77 28.47 17.65
CA PHE A 16 -7.20 28.16 17.74
C PHE A 16 -7.57 28.05 19.21
N GLU A 17 -8.42 28.98 19.67
CA GLU A 17 -8.95 29.04 21.02
C GLU A 17 -10.48 28.97 20.97
N GLY A 18 -11.08 28.18 21.86
CA GLY A 18 -12.51 27.94 21.85
C GLY A 18 -12.96 27.12 23.06
N LEU A 19 -14.26 27.19 23.37
CA LEU A 19 -14.85 26.39 24.42
C LEU A 19 -14.84 24.91 24.01
N ILE A 20 -14.49 24.03 24.94
CA ILE A 20 -14.30 22.59 24.69
C ILE A 20 -15.64 21.93 24.33
N GLU A 21 -16.01 21.96 23.05
CA GLU A 21 -17.02 21.07 22.52
C GLU A 21 -16.31 19.84 21.92
N LYS A 22 -16.65 18.65 22.42
CA LYS A 22 -16.12 17.35 21.96
C LYS A 22 -16.32 17.06 20.47
N THR A 23 -17.04 17.92 19.76
CA THR A 23 -17.41 17.83 18.35
C THR A 23 -16.50 18.64 17.43
N HIS A 24 -15.58 19.46 17.95
CA HIS A 24 -14.68 20.27 17.12
C HIS A 24 -13.29 19.65 16.97
N PHE A 25 -12.70 19.82 15.79
CA PHE A 25 -11.40 19.28 15.44
C PHE A 25 -10.59 20.34 14.68
N VAL A 26 -9.28 20.35 14.90
CA VAL A 26 -8.34 21.19 14.14
C VAL A 26 -7.43 20.28 13.36
N ARG A 27 -7.27 20.58 12.07
CA ARG A 27 -6.30 19.91 11.22
C ARG A 27 -4.90 20.46 11.49
N ILE A 28 -4.15 19.73 12.33
CA ILE A 28 -2.83 20.13 12.85
C ILE A 28 -1.66 19.82 11.93
N SER A 29 -1.89 19.21 10.77
CA SER A 29 -0.78 18.84 9.89
C SER A 29 0.05 20.07 9.55
N ALA A 30 1.30 20.02 10.00
CA ALA A 30 2.36 20.87 9.52
C ALA A 30 2.81 20.33 8.16
N VAL A 31 3.22 21.26 7.31
CA VAL A 31 4.09 21.10 6.15
C VAL A 31 3.49 20.72 4.78
N ASN A 32 3.95 21.54 3.82
CA ASN A 32 3.87 21.52 2.36
C ASN A 32 2.47 21.62 1.78
N ARG A 33 2.24 22.70 1.01
CA ARG A 33 1.19 22.79 0.00
C ARG A 33 1.28 21.56 -0.92
N PRO A 34 0.41 20.55 -0.78
CA PRO A 34 0.42 19.40 -1.66
C PRO A 34 -0.16 19.84 -2.98
N ASP A 35 0.46 19.31 -4.02
CA ASP A 35 0.27 19.61 -5.43
C ASP A 35 -1.21 19.48 -5.90
N GLN A 36 -2.13 18.95 -5.09
CA GLN A 36 -3.50 18.59 -5.48
C GLN A 36 -4.57 18.63 -4.35
N SER A 37 -4.30 19.23 -3.18
CA SER A 37 -5.29 19.21 -2.08
C SER A 37 -6.23 20.42 -2.07
N PRO A 38 -7.49 20.28 -1.61
CA PRO A 38 -8.42 21.40 -1.52
C PRO A 38 -7.89 22.46 -0.56
N GLY A 39 -7.99 23.72 -0.97
CA GLY A 39 -7.56 24.90 -0.22
C GLY A 39 -8.07 24.94 1.22
N LEU A 40 -7.17 24.71 2.18
CA LEU A 40 -7.39 24.91 3.60
C LEU A 40 -7.08 26.34 4.02
N ASP A 41 -6.01 26.92 3.50
CA ASP A 41 -5.49 28.22 3.93
C ASP A 41 -5.33 29.15 2.73
N GLU A 42 -5.78 30.39 2.90
CA GLU A 42 -5.68 31.47 1.93
C GLU A 42 -5.10 32.72 2.60
N PHE A 43 -3.89 33.10 2.20
CA PHE A 43 -3.27 34.34 2.67
C PHE A 43 -3.51 35.52 1.72
N THR A 44 -3.73 36.69 2.30
CA THR A 44 -3.73 37.99 1.61
C THR A 44 -2.59 38.85 2.15
N LEU A 45 -2.01 39.67 1.25
CA LEU A 45 -0.88 40.56 1.54
C LEU A 45 -1.13 41.96 0.99
N ASP A 46 -0.70 42.96 1.75
CA ASP A 46 -0.69 44.38 1.35
C ASP A 46 0.62 45.06 1.80
N PRO A 47 1.41 45.69 0.92
CA PRO A 47 1.23 45.74 -0.54
C PRO A 47 1.48 44.39 -1.20
N ALA A 48 0.76 44.11 -2.28
CA ALA A 48 1.00 42.92 -3.11
C ALA A 48 2.15 43.12 -4.10
N GLU A 49 2.58 44.37 -4.35
CA GLU A 49 3.70 44.64 -5.25
C GLU A 49 5.02 44.08 -4.69
N GLY A 50 5.86 43.54 -5.58
CA GLY A 50 7.13 42.94 -5.19
C GLY A 50 6.97 41.59 -4.47
N VAL A 51 5.81 40.94 -4.56
CA VAL A 51 5.58 39.60 -4.02
C VAL A 51 5.25 38.62 -5.15
N GLU A 52 5.90 37.47 -5.15
CA GLU A 52 5.69 36.39 -6.12
C GLU A 52 5.17 35.13 -5.45
N GLU A 53 4.33 34.36 -6.15
CA GLU A 53 3.91 33.02 -5.71
C GLU A 53 4.97 31.99 -6.17
N PRO A 54 5.72 31.33 -5.26
CA PRO A 54 6.84 30.45 -5.63
C PRO A 54 6.46 29.29 -6.55
N LEU A 55 5.21 28.83 -6.49
CA LEU A 55 4.69 27.71 -7.28
C LEU A 55 3.76 28.14 -8.42
N ALA A 56 3.76 29.42 -8.84
CA ALA A 56 2.86 29.92 -9.88
C ALA A 56 2.99 29.17 -11.24
N HIS A 57 4.12 28.52 -11.46
CA HIS A 57 4.40 27.71 -12.66
C HIS A 57 3.87 26.26 -12.57
N TRP A 58 3.31 25.85 -11.43
CA TRP A 58 2.92 24.45 -11.16
C TRP A 58 1.43 24.18 -11.41
N PRO A 59 1.04 23.02 -11.99
CA PRO A 59 -0.37 22.65 -12.19
C PRO A 59 -1.13 22.52 -10.86
N GLY A 60 -2.27 23.19 -10.74
CA GLY A 60 -3.09 23.16 -9.51
C GLY A 60 -2.72 24.21 -8.46
N ALA A 61 -1.68 25.03 -8.71
CA ALA A 61 -1.38 26.18 -7.85
C ALA A 61 -2.36 27.34 -8.11
N SER A 62 -3.39 27.49 -7.28
CA SER A 62 -4.21 28.70 -7.20
C SER A 62 -3.51 29.76 -6.34
N LYS A 63 -3.34 31.00 -6.81
CA LYS A 63 -2.73 32.08 -6.00
C LYS A 63 -3.32 32.10 -4.59
N GLY A 64 -2.46 31.99 -3.57
CA GLY A 64 -2.87 32.07 -2.17
C GLY A 64 -3.42 30.78 -1.56
N VAL A 65 -3.74 29.72 -2.30
CA VAL A 65 -4.50 28.57 -1.75
C VAL A 65 -3.63 27.31 -1.58
N ALA A 66 -3.59 26.75 -0.37
CA ALA A 66 -2.88 25.49 -0.08
C ALA A 66 -3.80 24.42 0.52
N GLY A 67 -3.71 23.16 0.07
CA GLY A 67 -4.41 22.04 0.71
C GLY A 67 -3.53 21.22 1.66
N SER A 68 -4.02 20.10 2.19
CA SER A 68 -3.23 19.10 2.94
C SER A 68 -3.96 17.75 2.95
N SER A 69 -3.22 16.63 3.03
CA SER A 69 -3.65 15.36 3.62
C SER A 69 -2.97 15.25 4.98
N GLY A 70 -3.74 15.20 6.07
CA GLY A 70 -3.19 15.39 7.41
C GLY A 70 -4.03 14.76 8.51
N HIS A 71 -3.41 14.55 9.67
CA HIS A 71 -4.05 14.01 10.87
C HIS A 71 -4.94 15.04 11.57
N TRP A 72 -6.00 14.54 12.19
CA TRP A 72 -6.96 15.34 12.96
C TRP A 72 -6.51 15.38 14.42
N SER A 73 -6.41 16.57 15.00
CA SER A 73 -6.37 16.69 16.45
C SER A 73 -7.75 17.06 16.96
N ARG A 74 -8.14 16.46 18.08
CA ARG A 74 -9.30 16.97 18.84
C ARG A 74 -9.00 18.39 19.30
N PHE A 75 -10.02 19.23 19.32
CA PHE A 75 -9.91 20.55 19.92
C PHE A 75 -9.49 20.40 21.39
N ALA A 76 -8.27 20.82 21.71
CA ALA A 76 -7.83 21.11 23.07
C ALA A 76 -8.20 22.57 23.39
N PRO A 77 -8.11 23.04 24.65
CA PRO A 77 -8.45 24.44 25.00
C PRO A 77 -7.69 25.47 24.15
N LYS A 78 -6.50 25.09 23.70
CA LYS A 78 -5.66 25.83 22.76
C LYS A 78 -4.97 24.83 21.83
N VAL A 79 -5.04 25.08 20.53
CA VAL A 79 -4.29 24.31 19.52
C VAL A 79 -3.48 25.29 18.68
N GLU A 80 -2.17 25.04 18.54
CA GLU A 80 -1.27 25.86 17.73
C GLU A 80 -0.86 25.11 16.46
N VAL A 81 -0.88 25.80 15.33
CA VAL A 81 -0.43 25.30 14.03
C VAL A 81 0.58 26.29 13.46
N THR A 82 1.81 25.84 13.21
CA THR A 82 2.84 26.68 12.57
C THR A 82 2.82 26.49 11.05
N LEU A 83 2.64 27.58 10.33
CA LEU A 83 2.77 27.71 8.88
C LEU A 83 4.02 28.53 8.55
N HIS A 84 4.49 28.49 7.31
CA HIS A 84 5.59 29.32 6.84
C HIS A 84 5.10 30.19 5.69
N LEU A 85 5.10 31.52 5.85
CA LEU A 85 4.57 32.45 4.86
C LEU A 85 5.27 32.30 3.50
N ASN A 86 6.54 31.87 3.53
CA ASN A 86 7.35 31.60 2.34
C ASN A 86 6.80 30.47 1.44
N GLU A 87 5.88 29.63 1.94
CA GLU A 87 5.17 28.63 1.12
C GLU A 87 4.19 29.25 0.12
N TRP A 88 3.68 30.45 0.44
CA TRP A 88 2.74 31.20 -0.40
C TRP A 88 3.42 32.35 -1.14
N PHE A 89 4.47 32.94 -0.55
CA PHE A 89 5.02 34.19 -1.04
C PHE A 89 6.54 34.24 -1.01
N ARG A 90 7.12 34.75 -2.09
CA ARG A 90 8.50 35.22 -2.15
C ARG A 90 8.51 36.74 -2.25
N PHE A 91 9.10 37.39 -1.27
CA PHE A 91 9.24 38.83 -1.23
C PHE A 91 10.48 39.27 -2.02
N ARG A 92 10.34 40.29 -2.85
CA ARG A 92 11.40 40.84 -3.73
C ARG A 92 11.93 42.19 -3.26
N ALA A 93 11.26 42.83 -2.31
CA ALA A 93 11.63 44.14 -1.80
C ALA A 93 11.55 44.19 -0.27
N PRO A 94 12.49 44.87 0.42
CA PRO A 94 12.31 45.22 1.82
C PRO A 94 11.12 46.15 1.98
N GLY A 95 10.42 46.06 3.11
CA GLY A 95 9.21 46.86 3.34
C GLY A 95 8.37 46.36 4.49
N ARG A 96 7.29 47.08 4.78
CA ARG A 96 6.26 46.63 5.72
C ARG A 96 5.13 45.99 4.94
N TYR A 97 4.68 44.83 5.42
CA TYR A 97 3.59 44.06 4.82
C TYR A 97 2.55 43.73 5.88
N THR A 98 1.28 43.90 5.53
CA THR A 98 0.15 43.41 6.30
C THR A 98 -0.26 42.04 5.76
N VAL A 99 -0.32 41.05 6.65
CA VAL A 99 -0.68 39.66 6.33
C VAL A 99 -2.01 39.33 7.00
N GLN A 100 -2.91 38.71 6.27
CA GLN A 100 -4.16 38.16 6.82
C GLN A 100 -4.39 36.76 6.24
N LEU A 101 -5.02 35.87 7.02
CA LEU A 101 -5.27 34.49 6.65
C LEU A 101 -6.76 34.15 6.77
N LYS A 102 -7.31 33.50 5.75
CA LYS A 102 -8.56 32.73 5.83
C LYS A 102 -8.23 31.25 5.91
N THR A 103 -8.77 30.52 6.89
CA THR A 103 -8.49 29.10 7.09
C THR A 103 -9.75 28.26 7.25
N ARG A 104 -9.70 27.01 6.79
CA ARG A 104 -10.75 25.97 6.91
C ARG A 104 -10.25 24.77 7.72
N ARG A 105 -9.19 24.96 8.51
CA ARG A 105 -8.57 23.92 9.35
C ARG A 105 -9.44 23.50 10.53
N ALA A 106 -10.27 24.41 11.05
CA ALA A 106 -11.25 24.11 12.07
C ALA A 106 -12.45 23.42 11.42
N GLN A 107 -12.91 22.33 12.00
CA GLN A 107 -14.05 21.56 11.50
C GLN A 107 -14.95 21.09 12.63
N LYS A 108 -16.24 20.94 12.32
CA LYS A 108 -17.24 20.36 13.20
C LYS A 108 -17.58 18.95 12.74
N TYR A 109 -17.49 18.00 13.67
CA TYR A 109 -17.93 16.63 13.47
C TYR A 109 -19.46 16.58 13.46
N THR A 110 -20.04 15.99 12.41
CA THR A 110 -21.49 15.86 12.26
C THR A 110 -21.95 14.42 12.46
N LYS A 111 -21.52 13.47 11.60
CA LYS A 111 -21.89 12.05 11.72
C LYS A 111 -20.92 11.13 10.96
N GLY A 112 -20.55 10.01 11.57
CA GLY A 112 -19.72 8.98 10.93
C GLY A 112 -18.30 9.46 10.65
N THR A 113 -17.91 9.57 9.38
CA THR A 113 -16.61 10.14 8.95
C THR A 113 -16.74 11.55 8.37
N GLN A 114 -17.91 12.17 8.49
CA GLN A 114 -18.20 13.49 7.92
C GLN A 114 -17.80 14.63 8.87
N PHE A 115 -17.12 15.61 8.30
CA PHE A 115 -16.72 16.85 8.96
C PHE A 115 -17.15 18.05 8.13
N GLU A 116 -17.70 19.06 8.77
CA GLU A 116 -18.07 20.33 8.15
C GLU A 116 -16.98 21.39 8.41
N PRO A 117 -16.43 22.03 7.36
CA PRO A 117 -15.45 23.10 7.53
C PRO A 117 -16.04 24.32 8.25
N LEU A 118 -15.31 24.86 9.21
CA LEU A 118 -15.59 26.14 9.84
C LEU A 118 -14.60 27.16 9.27
N PRO A 119 -15.02 28.02 8.31
CA PRO A 119 -14.16 29.07 7.79
C PRO A 119 -13.90 30.10 8.89
N LEU A 120 -12.62 30.35 9.16
CA LEU A 120 -12.15 31.34 10.12
C LEU A 120 -11.24 32.34 9.40
N GLU A 121 -11.19 33.56 9.92
CA GLU A 121 -10.32 34.63 9.42
C GLU A 121 -9.47 35.14 10.58
N SER A 122 -8.16 35.29 10.34
CA SER A 122 -7.24 35.83 11.33
C SER A 122 -7.40 37.34 11.45
N ASN A 123 -6.95 37.89 12.58
CA ASN A 123 -6.59 39.31 12.62
C ASN A 123 -5.47 39.61 11.61
N PRO A 124 -5.41 40.82 11.05
CA PRO A 124 -4.25 41.26 10.29
C PRO A 124 -3.03 41.34 11.21
N MET A 125 -1.85 41.01 10.67
CA MET A 125 -0.56 41.15 11.34
C MET A 125 0.42 41.91 10.45
N GLU A 126 1.22 42.79 11.05
CA GLU A 126 2.28 43.51 10.33
C GLU A 126 3.61 42.79 10.47
N ILE A 127 4.33 42.65 9.36
CA ILE A 127 5.71 42.19 9.31
C ILE A 127 6.61 43.23 8.62
N GLU A 128 7.87 43.31 9.03
CA GLU A 128 8.89 44.16 8.43
C GLU A 128 9.99 43.30 7.81
N LEU A 129 10.20 43.44 6.50
CA LEU A 129 11.29 42.79 5.77
C LEU A 129 12.44 43.76 5.55
N ARG A 130 13.64 43.34 5.90
CA ARG A 130 14.88 44.11 5.79
C ARG A 130 15.85 43.48 4.81
N ALA A 131 16.71 44.30 4.21
CA ALA A 131 17.83 43.77 3.43
C ALA A 131 18.78 42.97 4.36
N PRO A 132 19.19 41.75 3.97
CA PRO A 132 20.15 40.98 4.75
C PRO A 132 21.53 41.64 4.74
N PRO A 133 22.34 41.48 5.81
CA PRO A 133 23.72 41.94 5.79
C PRO A 133 24.55 41.15 4.77
N ALA A 134 25.63 41.76 4.28
CA ALA A 134 26.56 41.10 3.35
C ALA A 134 27.11 39.80 3.96
N GLY A 135 27.15 38.73 3.16
CA GLY A 135 27.62 37.41 3.61
C GLY A 135 26.58 36.54 4.33
N TRP A 136 25.48 37.13 4.84
CA TRP A 136 24.47 36.40 5.62
C TRP A 136 23.92 35.16 4.90
N ALA A 137 23.57 35.28 3.63
CA ALA A 137 23.03 34.15 2.87
C ALA A 137 24.04 33.02 2.71
N ALA A 138 25.32 33.33 2.47
CA ALA A 138 26.37 32.31 2.36
C ALA A 138 26.59 31.59 3.69
N GLU A 139 26.57 32.32 4.81
CA GLU A 139 26.66 31.73 6.15
C GLU A 139 25.43 30.87 6.47
N THR A 140 24.23 31.29 6.09
CA THR A 140 22.99 30.51 6.27
C THR A 140 23.06 29.19 5.49
N VAL A 141 23.51 29.21 4.23
CA VAL A 141 23.74 27.97 3.46
C VAL A 141 24.76 27.08 4.17
N ALA A 142 25.91 27.63 4.59
CA ALA A 142 26.97 26.86 5.23
C ALA A 142 26.49 26.20 6.54
N ARG A 143 25.76 26.94 7.38
CA ARG A 143 25.16 26.40 8.62
C ARG A 143 24.15 25.30 8.33
N ALA A 144 23.23 25.54 7.40
CA ALA A 144 22.19 24.56 7.05
C ALA A 144 22.81 23.27 6.48
N VAL A 145 23.79 23.38 5.57
CA VAL A 145 24.53 22.23 5.03
C VAL A 145 25.23 21.45 6.14
N ALA A 146 25.96 22.13 7.04
CA ALA A 146 26.64 21.48 8.15
C ALA A 146 25.65 20.70 9.06
N THR A 147 24.47 21.25 9.34
CA THR A 147 23.41 20.58 10.09
C THR A 147 22.89 19.33 9.36
N LEU A 148 22.67 19.41 8.05
CA LEU A 148 22.21 18.29 7.21
C LEU A 148 23.30 17.22 6.98
N GLU A 149 24.58 17.58 7.06
CA GLU A 149 25.70 16.63 6.99
C GLU A 149 25.85 15.83 8.29
N LYS A 150 25.67 16.49 9.43
CA LYS A 150 25.78 15.87 10.77
C LYS A 150 24.70 14.82 11.05
N HIS A 151 23.52 14.96 10.45
CA HIS A 151 22.36 14.12 10.75
C HIS A 151 22.02 13.15 9.62
N GLN A 152 21.28 12.10 9.98
CA GLN A 152 20.65 11.25 8.98
C GLN A 152 19.52 12.02 8.29
N PRO A 153 19.33 11.89 6.96
CA PRO A 153 18.36 12.69 6.20
C PRO A 153 16.89 12.49 6.60
N GLU A 154 16.58 11.37 7.26
CA GLU A 154 15.23 11.00 7.70
C GLU A 154 15.06 11.12 9.23
N ALA A 155 16.06 11.66 9.93
CA ALA A 155 15.94 11.90 11.35
C ALA A 155 14.80 12.88 11.61
N VAL A 156 13.86 12.49 12.47
CA VAL A 156 12.83 13.39 13.00
C VAL A 156 13.51 14.34 13.99
N ASN A 157 14.13 15.39 13.47
CA ASN A 157 14.88 16.38 14.22
C ASN A 157 14.47 17.80 13.79
N PRO A 158 14.00 18.65 14.71
CA PRO A 158 13.64 20.03 14.41
C PRO A 158 14.76 20.86 13.75
N GLU A 159 16.02 20.62 14.09
CA GLU A 159 17.18 21.31 13.48
C GLU A 159 17.36 20.94 12.01
N VAL A 160 17.14 19.66 11.67
CA VAL A 160 17.20 19.15 10.28
C VAL A 160 16.08 19.76 9.45
N GLU A 161 14.87 19.83 10.03
CA GLU A 161 13.73 20.47 9.39
C GLU A 161 13.96 21.96 9.17
N GLN A 162 14.46 22.68 10.18
CA GLN A 162 14.79 24.10 10.04
C GLN A 162 15.88 24.34 8.98
N ALA A 163 16.96 23.55 8.98
CA ALA A 163 18.01 23.66 7.97
C ALA A 163 17.48 23.43 6.54
N ARG A 164 16.52 22.51 6.38
CA ARG A 164 15.85 22.28 5.09
C ARG A 164 14.98 23.48 4.68
N LEU A 165 14.23 24.07 5.61
CA LEU A 165 13.42 25.27 5.36
C LEU A 165 14.29 26.48 5.01
N ASP A 166 15.42 26.66 5.70
CA ASP A 166 16.38 27.72 5.40
C ASP A 166 16.87 27.59 3.96
N LEU A 167 17.31 26.40 3.51
CA LEU A 167 17.71 26.20 2.12
C LEU A 167 16.55 26.36 1.13
N LYS A 168 15.34 25.95 1.50
CA LYS A 168 14.13 26.05 0.67
C LYS A 168 13.76 27.50 0.37
N TYR A 169 13.85 28.39 1.35
CA TYR A 169 13.37 29.76 1.25
C TYR A 169 14.43 30.80 0.89
N LEU A 170 15.71 30.53 1.20
CA LEU A 170 16.82 31.48 1.04
C LEU A 170 17.03 32.01 -0.39
N GLY A 171 16.43 31.37 -1.40
CA GLY A 171 16.31 31.99 -2.72
C GLY A 171 17.62 32.26 -3.45
N THR A 172 18.74 31.63 -3.06
CA THR A 172 20.06 31.81 -3.70
C THR A 172 20.47 30.62 -4.58
N PRO A 173 21.37 30.81 -5.56
CA PRO A 173 21.93 29.69 -6.34
C PRO A 173 22.67 28.67 -5.47
N GLY A 174 23.35 29.12 -4.41
CA GLY A 174 24.05 28.25 -3.45
C GLY A 174 23.09 27.32 -2.71
N ALA A 175 21.95 27.85 -2.25
CA ALA A 175 20.92 27.06 -1.62
C ALA A 175 20.31 26.01 -2.57
N ALA A 176 20.07 26.40 -3.83
CA ALA A 176 19.56 25.48 -4.87
C ALA A 176 20.53 24.31 -5.13
N ARG A 177 21.85 24.57 -5.20
CA ARG A 177 22.87 23.52 -5.34
C ARG A 177 22.94 22.63 -4.09
N ALA A 178 22.85 23.22 -2.90
CA ALA A 178 22.82 22.45 -1.65
C ALA A 178 21.61 21.51 -1.60
N LEU A 179 20.40 21.99 -1.91
CA LEU A 179 19.20 21.17 -2.00
C LEU A 179 19.36 20.01 -3.00
N ALA A 180 19.91 20.28 -4.19
CA ALA A 180 20.17 19.27 -5.22
C ALA A 180 21.16 18.18 -4.75
N ARG A 181 22.17 18.57 -3.97
CA ARG A 181 23.14 17.64 -3.39
C ARG A 181 22.53 16.80 -2.29
N HIS A 182 21.83 17.42 -1.34
CA HIS A 182 21.24 16.70 -0.20
C HIS A 182 20.07 15.82 -0.60
N SER A 183 19.34 16.13 -1.68
CA SER A 183 18.29 15.27 -2.21
C SER A 183 18.82 13.92 -2.70
N THR A 184 20.13 13.76 -2.95
CA THR A 184 20.73 12.45 -3.24
C THR A 184 20.77 11.53 -2.03
N ARG A 185 20.62 12.05 -0.79
CA ARG A 185 20.72 11.25 0.43
C ARG A 185 19.34 10.81 0.97
N SER A 186 18.25 11.35 0.43
CA SER A 186 16.88 11.12 0.92
C SER A 186 15.90 10.96 -0.24
N ASN A 187 14.87 10.13 -0.07
CA ASN A 187 13.72 10.14 -0.99
C ASN A 187 12.57 11.02 -0.49
N SER A 188 12.82 11.88 0.49
CA SER A 188 11.81 12.73 1.10
C SER A 188 11.17 13.67 0.05
N PRO A 189 9.83 13.66 -0.09
CA PRO A 189 9.11 14.61 -0.96
C PRO A 189 9.42 16.08 -0.62
N ALA A 190 9.89 16.31 0.60
CA ALA A 190 10.18 17.63 1.13
C ALA A 190 11.39 18.30 0.45
N PHE A 191 12.37 17.53 -0.05
CA PHE A 191 13.46 18.06 -0.90
C PHE A 191 12.98 18.38 -2.32
N GLN A 192 12.08 17.55 -2.88
CA GLN A 192 11.51 17.78 -4.21
C GLN A 192 10.67 19.08 -4.21
N SER A 193 9.81 19.26 -3.21
CA SER A 193 9.07 20.50 -2.97
C SER A 193 10.00 21.71 -2.86
N ALA A 194 11.12 21.58 -2.13
CA ALA A 194 12.08 22.67 -1.99
C ALA A 194 12.77 23.05 -3.31
N LEU A 195 13.13 22.05 -4.13
CA LEU A 195 13.70 22.27 -5.46
C LEU A 195 12.71 22.94 -6.41
N ARG A 196 11.43 22.55 -6.39
CA ARG A 196 10.36 23.20 -7.16
C ARG A 196 10.22 24.67 -6.82
N MET A 197 10.22 24.97 -5.52
CA MET A 197 10.06 26.33 -5.04
C MET A 197 11.27 27.21 -5.34
N SER A 198 12.45 26.65 -5.59
CA SER A 198 13.66 27.43 -5.86
C SER A 198 13.47 28.44 -7.02
N PRO A 199 13.93 29.70 -6.87
CA PRO A 199 14.00 30.66 -7.98
C PRO A 199 15.16 30.36 -8.94
N HIS A 200 16.03 29.40 -8.62
CA HIS A 200 17.23 29.09 -9.39
C HIS A 200 17.23 27.66 -9.95
N PRO A 201 16.23 27.28 -10.77
CA PRO A 201 16.11 25.91 -11.30
C PRO A 201 17.33 25.52 -12.12
N LYS A 202 17.96 26.46 -12.85
CA LYS A 202 19.20 26.22 -13.60
C LYS A 202 20.39 25.84 -12.71
N ALA A 203 20.51 26.44 -11.52
CA ALA A 203 21.61 26.12 -10.59
C ALA A 203 21.43 24.73 -9.97
N ALA A 204 20.19 24.37 -9.61
CA ALA A 204 19.86 23.03 -9.16
C ALA A 204 20.08 21.98 -10.26
N LEU A 205 19.58 22.24 -11.47
CA LEU A 205 19.73 21.36 -12.63
C LEU A 205 21.20 21.04 -12.91
N GLN A 206 22.05 22.06 -13.02
CA GLN A 206 23.49 21.89 -13.25
C GLN A 206 24.16 21.04 -12.16
N GLU A 207 23.76 21.21 -10.90
CA GLU A 207 24.34 20.41 -9.81
C GLU A 207 23.86 18.96 -9.86
N MET A 208 22.58 18.72 -10.17
CA MET A 208 22.06 17.36 -10.36
C MET A 208 22.74 16.67 -11.55
N GLU A 209 22.90 17.35 -12.68
CA GLU A 209 23.61 16.81 -13.85
C GLU A 209 25.07 16.49 -13.55
N ARG A 210 25.75 17.33 -12.75
CA ARG A 210 27.12 17.07 -12.28
C ARG A 210 27.20 15.83 -11.40
N LEU A 211 26.16 15.55 -10.61
CA LEU A 211 26.07 14.42 -9.69
C LEU A 211 25.67 13.10 -10.37
N LEU A 212 25.07 13.15 -11.57
CA LEU A 212 24.69 11.94 -12.33
C LEU A 212 25.84 10.93 -12.51
N PRO A 213 27.03 11.32 -13.01
CA PRO A 213 28.13 10.37 -13.23
C PRO A 213 28.94 10.04 -11.97
N ASP A 214 28.70 10.70 -10.84
CA ASP A 214 29.48 10.54 -9.61
C ASP A 214 29.34 9.13 -9.02
N ALA A 215 30.45 8.46 -8.69
CA ALA A 215 30.47 7.05 -8.30
C ALA A 215 29.67 6.76 -7.01
N GLN A 216 29.62 7.73 -6.10
CA GLN A 216 29.03 7.59 -4.76
C GLN A 216 27.62 8.17 -4.67
N THR A 217 27.13 8.82 -5.73
CA THR A 217 25.80 9.41 -5.76
C THR A 217 24.74 8.37 -6.17
N PRO A 218 23.84 7.94 -5.27
CA PRO A 218 22.72 7.07 -5.63
C PRO A 218 21.69 7.83 -6.47
N ILE A 219 21.27 7.25 -7.59
CA ILE A 219 20.16 7.78 -8.38
C ILE A 219 18.88 7.08 -7.97
N ARG A 220 17.96 7.80 -7.32
CA ARG A 220 16.63 7.30 -6.93
C ARG A 220 15.57 7.80 -7.92
N ILE A 221 14.48 7.05 -8.07
CA ILE A 221 13.41 7.39 -9.01
C ILE A 221 12.83 8.80 -8.80
N GLY A 222 12.55 9.21 -7.55
CA GLY A 222 12.05 10.56 -7.25
C GLY A 222 13.05 11.67 -7.57
N TRP A 223 14.35 11.39 -7.39
CA TRP A 223 15.42 12.32 -7.74
C TRP A 223 15.52 12.49 -9.27
N LEU A 224 15.37 11.40 -10.04
CA LEU A 224 15.40 11.42 -11.50
C LEU A 224 14.16 12.11 -12.12
N TYR A 225 12.99 11.95 -11.50
CA TYR A 225 11.80 12.74 -11.85
C TYR A 225 12.05 14.24 -11.65
N MET A 226 12.58 14.63 -10.48
CA MET A 226 12.89 16.03 -10.19
C MET A 226 13.92 16.61 -11.17
N LEU A 227 14.93 15.83 -11.56
CA LEU A 227 15.90 16.24 -12.56
C LEU A 227 15.23 16.54 -13.91
N SER A 228 14.37 15.63 -14.40
CA SER A 228 13.65 15.79 -15.66
C SER A 228 12.68 16.98 -15.63
N GLU A 229 12.05 17.19 -14.48
CA GLU A 229 11.14 18.30 -14.21
C GLU A 229 11.87 19.65 -14.26
N LEU A 230 13.04 19.77 -13.60
CA LEU A 230 13.86 20.98 -13.66
C LEU A 230 14.38 21.27 -15.07
N ALA A 231 14.79 20.24 -15.80
CA ALA A 231 15.26 20.38 -17.18
C ALA A 231 14.15 20.95 -18.08
N SER A 232 12.95 20.36 -18.00
CA SER A 232 11.78 20.84 -18.73
C SER A 232 11.45 22.29 -18.39
N ARG A 233 11.51 22.67 -17.10
CA ARG A 233 11.27 24.05 -16.65
C ARG A 233 12.32 25.04 -17.18
N VAL A 234 13.58 24.64 -17.27
CA VAL A 234 14.66 25.50 -17.77
C VAL A 234 14.58 25.66 -19.29
N GLU A 235 14.22 24.61 -20.01
CA GLU A 235 14.16 24.62 -21.49
C GLU A 235 12.87 25.21 -22.02
N GLN A 236 11.75 24.96 -21.34
CA GLN A 236 10.41 25.36 -21.78
C GLN A 236 9.63 25.97 -20.60
N PRO A 237 9.98 27.19 -20.14
CA PRO A 237 9.40 27.81 -18.96
C PRO A 237 7.88 27.99 -19.02
N GLU A 238 7.34 28.15 -20.22
CA GLU A 238 5.91 28.35 -20.48
C GLU A 238 5.11 27.04 -20.58
N THR A 239 5.80 25.90 -20.73
CA THR A 239 5.15 24.61 -20.86
C THR A 239 5.07 23.90 -19.52
N ARG A 240 3.96 23.17 -19.34
CA ARG A 240 3.70 22.41 -18.13
C ARG A 240 4.42 21.06 -18.24
N PRO A 241 5.44 20.76 -17.43
CA PRO A 241 6.03 19.43 -17.44
C PRO A 241 5.00 18.41 -16.96
N GLY A 242 4.75 17.36 -17.73
CA GLY A 242 4.12 16.16 -17.20
C GLY A 242 5.11 15.39 -16.32
N PRO A 243 4.64 14.47 -15.45
CA PRO A 243 5.51 13.59 -14.67
C PRO A 243 6.13 12.53 -15.58
N ARG A 244 7.10 12.94 -16.40
CA ARG A 244 7.81 12.08 -17.34
C ARG A 244 9.30 12.21 -17.14
N ILE A 245 9.97 11.07 -17.13
CA ILE A 245 11.43 11.05 -17.13
C ILE A 245 11.89 11.31 -18.55
N ASP A 246 12.77 12.29 -18.70
CA ASP A 246 13.37 12.60 -19.98
C ASP A 246 14.26 11.43 -20.42
N ALA A 247 14.05 10.96 -21.65
CA ALA A 247 14.79 9.84 -22.23
C ALA A 247 16.32 10.08 -22.20
N ARG A 248 16.77 11.34 -22.27
CA ARG A 248 18.20 11.67 -22.17
C ARG A 248 18.78 11.28 -20.81
N TYR A 249 18.06 11.56 -19.72
CA TYR A 249 18.56 11.27 -18.38
C TYR A 249 18.47 9.80 -18.08
N LEU A 250 17.47 9.09 -18.59
CA LEU A 250 17.43 7.64 -18.52
C LEU A 250 18.67 7.02 -19.16
N ALA A 251 19.02 7.45 -20.38
CA ALA A 251 20.22 6.98 -21.08
C ALA A 251 21.53 7.32 -20.33
N LEU A 252 21.61 8.51 -19.72
CA LEU A 252 22.76 8.90 -18.90
C LEU A 252 22.89 8.04 -17.64
N VAL A 253 21.78 7.74 -16.97
CA VAL A 253 21.77 6.88 -15.77
C VAL A 253 22.19 5.46 -16.12
N GLN A 254 21.72 4.92 -17.24
CA GLN A 254 22.17 3.60 -17.75
C GLN A 254 23.68 3.59 -18.02
N SER A 255 24.19 4.63 -18.67
CA SER A 255 25.62 4.76 -18.99
C SER A 255 26.47 5.00 -17.74
N ALA A 256 25.90 5.57 -16.67
CA ALA A 256 26.58 5.83 -15.41
C ALA A 256 26.64 4.59 -14.51
N LEU A 257 25.70 3.64 -14.63
CA LEU A 257 25.60 2.46 -13.75
C LEU A 257 26.93 1.70 -13.55
N PRO A 258 27.76 1.42 -14.59
CA PRO A 258 29.02 0.71 -14.41
C PRO A 258 30.07 1.48 -13.59
N LYS A 259 29.92 2.80 -13.46
CA LYS A 259 30.83 3.67 -12.70
C LYS A 259 30.36 3.90 -11.25
N LYS A 260 29.16 3.45 -10.91
CA LYS A 260 28.61 3.57 -9.56
C LYS A 260 29.23 2.52 -8.64
N GLU A 261 29.33 2.83 -7.36
CA GLU A 261 29.93 1.94 -6.35
C GLU A 261 29.00 1.73 -5.15
N GLY A 262 29.19 0.62 -4.44
CA GLY A 262 28.47 0.29 -3.20
C GLY A 262 26.95 0.54 -3.24
N ALA A 263 26.44 1.24 -2.23
CA ALA A 263 25.01 1.56 -2.10
C ALA A 263 24.49 2.44 -3.25
N ALA A 264 25.36 3.24 -3.90
CA ALA A 264 24.97 4.05 -5.05
C ALA A 264 24.70 3.20 -6.29
N ARG A 265 25.51 2.15 -6.52
CA ARG A 265 25.29 1.17 -7.60
C ARG A 265 23.98 0.43 -7.40
N PHE A 266 23.72 -0.04 -6.18
CA PHE A 266 22.47 -0.70 -5.81
C PHE A 266 21.24 0.19 -6.06
N ALA A 267 21.23 1.41 -5.51
CA ALA A 267 20.08 2.31 -5.63
C ALA A 267 19.83 2.72 -7.10
N THR A 268 20.90 2.94 -7.86
CA THR A 268 20.81 3.29 -9.29
C THR A 268 20.26 2.11 -10.11
N ALA A 269 20.74 0.89 -9.86
CA ALA A 269 20.20 -0.33 -10.46
C ALA A 269 18.71 -0.51 -10.14
N ALA A 270 18.32 -0.29 -8.87
CA ALA A 270 16.92 -0.34 -8.45
C ALA A 270 16.06 0.68 -9.19
N THR A 271 16.53 1.90 -9.39
CA THR A 271 15.80 2.90 -10.19
C THR A 271 15.61 2.43 -11.63
N LEU A 272 16.68 1.95 -12.28
CA LEU A 272 16.59 1.43 -13.65
C LEU A 272 15.63 0.25 -13.77
N PHE A 273 15.61 -0.65 -12.78
CA PHE A 273 14.66 -1.74 -12.70
C PHE A 273 13.21 -1.24 -12.59
N HIS A 274 12.92 -0.31 -11.67
CA HIS A 274 11.57 0.25 -11.51
C HIS A 274 11.07 0.96 -12.77
N LEU A 275 11.99 1.57 -13.53
CA LEU A 275 11.72 2.22 -14.80
C LEU A 275 11.66 1.27 -15.98
N ARG A 276 11.84 -0.04 -15.76
CA ARG A 276 11.92 -1.07 -16.80
C ARG A 276 12.96 -0.74 -17.87
N ALA A 277 14.04 -0.07 -17.49
CA ALA A 277 15.14 0.23 -18.38
C ALA A 277 15.87 -1.07 -18.73
N PRO A 278 16.37 -1.23 -19.97
CA PRO A 278 17.11 -2.42 -20.34
C PRO A 278 18.43 -2.47 -19.57
N VAL A 279 18.47 -3.32 -18.54
CA VAL A 279 19.68 -3.70 -17.80
C VAL A 279 19.77 -5.23 -17.84
N PRO A 280 20.93 -5.80 -18.18
CA PRO A 280 21.10 -7.25 -18.18
C PRO A 280 20.73 -7.86 -16.81
N PRO A 281 19.86 -8.88 -16.75
CA PRO A 281 19.46 -9.50 -15.48
C PRO A 281 20.64 -10.01 -14.65
N ASP A 282 21.68 -10.54 -15.28
CA ASP A 282 22.86 -11.05 -14.59
C ASP A 282 23.66 -9.93 -13.91
N LEU A 283 23.74 -8.76 -14.55
CA LEU A 283 24.36 -7.57 -13.95
C LEU A 283 23.53 -7.06 -12.76
N LEU A 284 22.21 -7.03 -12.88
CA LEU A 284 21.34 -6.68 -11.76
C LEU A 284 21.52 -7.67 -10.60
N ARG A 285 21.55 -8.98 -10.88
CA ARG A 285 21.81 -10.02 -9.89
C ARG A 285 23.16 -9.81 -9.19
N GLU A 286 24.24 -9.61 -9.94
CA GLU A 286 25.57 -9.32 -9.40
C GLU A 286 25.52 -8.12 -8.43
N ILE A 287 24.94 -7.00 -8.87
CA ILE A 287 24.85 -5.77 -8.07
C ILE A 287 24.09 -6.04 -6.76
N TYR A 288 22.94 -6.70 -6.85
CA TYR A 288 22.11 -6.96 -5.68
C TYR A 288 22.72 -7.95 -4.68
N LEU A 289 23.48 -8.94 -5.15
CA LEU A 289 24.16 -9.91 -4.29
C LEU A 289 25.45 -9.34 -3.67
N SER A 290 26.16 -8.48 -4.41
CA SER A 290 27.43 -7.86 -3.98
C SER A 290 27.25 -6.74 -2.94
N SER A 291 26.07 -6.14 -2.87
CA SER A 291 25.76 -5.04 -1.97
C SER A 291 24.71 -5.50 -0.98
N PRO A 292 25.10 -6.07 0.18
CA PRO A 292 24.15 -6.60 1.14
C PRO A 292 23.12 -5.51 1.49
N ALA A 293 21.85 -5.83 1.28
CA ALA A 293 20.73 -4.98 1.58
C ALA A 293 20.82 -4.53 3.05
N ALA A 294 21.26 -3.29 3.28
CA ALA A 294 21.66 -2.78 4.59
C ALA A 294 20.45 -2.46 5.49
N THR A 295 19.25 -2.33 4.90
CA THR A 295 18.01 -2.03 5.63
C THR A 295 16.96 -3.11 5.40
N VAL A 296 16.07 -3.28 6.38
CA VAL A 296 14.89 -4.17 6.30
C VAL A 296 14.07 -3.91 5.02
N ASP A 297 13.90 -2.65 4.63
CA ASP A 297 13.16 -2.29 3.41
C ASP A 297 13.89 -2.71 2.13
N SER A 298 15.22 -2.53 2.08
CA SER A 298 16.02 -3.00 0.95
C SER A 298 16.01 -4.53 0.84
N GLN A 299 15.99 -5.24 1.96
CA GLN A 299 15.86 -6.70 2.02
C GLN A 299 14.47 -7.13 1.55
N TYR A 300 13.41 -6.48 2.03
CA TYR A 300 12.05 -6.77 1.61
C TYR A 300 11.86 -6.53 0.11
N SER A 301 12.34 -5.40 -0.42
CA SER A 301 12.27 -5.09 -1.86
C SER A 301 13.06 -6.09 -2.71
N LEU A 302 14.26 -6.50 -2.24
CA LEU A 302 15.06 -7.54 -2.88
C LEU A 302 14.30 -8.86 -3.00
N LEU A 303 13.65 -9.27 -1.90
CA LEU A 303 12.94 -10.54 -1.79
C LEU A 303 11.53 -10.50 -2.38
N THR A 304 11.03 -9.34 -2.78
CA THR A 304 9.70 -9.17 -3.40
C THR A 304 9.85 -8.69 -4.83
N SER A 305 9.95 -7.38 -5.05
CA SER A 305 9.98 -6.77 -6.38
C SER A 305 11.12 -7.26 -7.27
N LEU A 306 12.31 -7.49 -6.71
CA LEU A 306 13.51 -7.88 -7.47
C LEU A 306 13.71 -9.40 -7.57
N TRP A 307 12.88 -10.17 -6.85
CA TRP A 307 12.99 -11.61 -6.81
C TRP A 307 13.03 -12.28 -8.20
N PRO A 308 12.22 -11.91 -9.20
CA PRO A 308 12.24 -12.56 -10.52
C PRO A 308 13.58 -12.49 -11.23
N ILE A 309 14.44 -11.55 -10.84
CA ILE A 309 15.77 -11.34 -11.42
C ILE A 309 16.83 -12.06 -10.60
N VAL A 310 16.80 -11.88 -9.27
CA VAL A 310 17.87 -12.36 -8.39
C VAL A 310 17.74 -13.84 -8.04
N ALA A 311 16.51 -14.37 -8.10
CA ALA A 311 16.21 -15.76 -7.81
C ALA A 311 17.07 -16.70 -8.66
N SER A 312 17.76 -17.59 -7.97
CA SER A 312 18.68 -18.58 -8.50
C SER A 312 18.97 -19.61 -7.41
N PRO A 313 19.35 -20.86 -7.72
CA PRO A 313 19.72 -21.84 -6.69
C PRO A 313 20.86 -21.37 -5.78
N GLU A 314 21.78 -20.57 -6.32
CA GLU A 314 22.98 -20.08 -5.63
C GLU A 314 22.68 -19.01 -4.56
N ILE A 315 21.48 -18.42 -4.56
CA ILE A 315 21.10 -17.42 -3.54
C ILE A 315 20.70 -18.06 -2.20
N GLY A 316 20.46 -19.38 -2.16
CA GLY A 316 20.05 -20.09 -0.95
C GLY A 316 20.94 -19.79 0.27
N PRO A 317 22.28 -19.93 0.18
CA PRO A 317 23.19 -19.60 1.28
C PRO A 317 23.11 -18.13 1.75
N PHE A 318 22.86 -17.19 0.83
CA PHE A 318 22.67 -15.79 1.19
C PHE A 318 21.39 -15.59 2.01
N LEU A 319 20.27 -16.19 1.57
CA LEU A 319 19.01 -16.20 2.32
C LEU A 319 19.17 -16.84 3.71
N ASP A 320 19.92 -17.92 3.79
CA ASP A 320 20.23 -18.61 5.05
C ASP A 320 20.98 -17.71 6.03
N SER A 321 21.93 -16.92 5.53
CA SER A 321 22.68 -15.97 6.35
C SER A 321 21.80 -14.86 6.93
N MET A 322 20.69 -14.53 6.27
CA MET A 322 19.76 -13.49 6.70
C MET A 322 18.76 -13.98 7.77
N LEU A 323 18.38 -15.26 7.74
CA LEU A 323 17.35 -15.84 8.61
C LEU A 323 17.53 -15.57 10.11
N PRO A 324 18.74 -15.63 10.70
CA PRO A 324 18.91 -15.41 12.14
C PRO A 324 18.47 -14.03 12.60
N ASN A 325 18.68 -13.00 11.78
CA ASN A 325 18.41 -11.60 12.10
C ASN A 325 17.07 -11.09 11.52
N ALA A 326 16.49 -11.83 10.57
CA ALA A 326 15.21 -11.48 9.97
C ALA A 326 14.07 -11.61 10.99
N ARG A 327 13.12 -10.66 10.95
CA ARG A 327 11.91 -10.64 11.78
C ARG A 327 10.66 -10.37 10.96
N GLY A 328 9.49 -10.70 11.52
CA GLY A 328 8.19 -10.43 10.91
C GLY A 328 8.10 -10.83 9.44
N HIS A 329 7.64 -9.91 8.60
CA HIS A 329 7.39 -10.18 7.18
C HIS A 329 8.65 -10.49 6.36
N VAL A 330 9.82 -9.91 6.65
CA VAL A 330 11.06 -10.25 5.91
C VAL A 330 11.40 -11.71 6.10
N ARG A 331 11.29 -12.21 7.32
CA ARG A 331 11.57 -13.62 7.62
C ARG A 331 10.61 -14.56 6.88
N ARG A 332 9.32 -14.20 6.84
CA ARG A 332 8.29 -14.94 6.10
C ARG A 332 8.67 -15.05 4.62
N VAL A 333 9.04 -13.94 4.01
CA VAL A 333 9.43 -13.90 2.59
C VAL A 333 10.71 -14.71 2.36
N ILE A 334 11.68 -14.70 3.27
CA ILE A 334 12.87 -15.57 3.15
C ILE A 334 12.48 -17.05 3.09
N TYR A 335 11.61 -17.54 3.99
CA TYR A 335 11.17 -18.94 3.92
C TYR A 335 10.40 -19.24 2.64
N GLN A 336 9.58 -18.31 2.14
CA GLN A 336 8.91 -18.47 0.85
C GLN A 336 9.93 -18.63 -0.28
N ARG A 337 11.00 -17.82 -0.27
CA ARG A 337 12.04 -17.84 -1.30
C ARG A 337 12.90 -19.09 -1.24
N LEU A 338 13.23 -19.53 -0.03
CA LEU A 338 13.91 -20.80 0.18
C LEU A 338 13.05 -21.97 -0.29
N HIS A 339 11.73 -21.94 -0.06
CA HIS A 339 10.83 -22.99 -0.50
C HIS A 339 10.73 -23.07 -2.04
N GLU A 340 10.78 -21.94 -2.74
CA GLU A 340 10.82 -21.92 -4.20
C GLU A 340 12.12 -22.53 -4.78
N ILE A 341 13.21 -22.48 -4.02
CA ILE A 341 14.51 -23.08 -4.38
C ILE A 341 14.54 -24.57 -4.04
N ASP A 342 14.33 -24.90 -2.76
CA ASP A 342 14.34 -26.25 -2.20
C ASP A 342 13.16 -26.42 -1.22
N PRO A 343 12.01 -26.92 -1.69
CA PRO A 343 10.81 -27.08 -0.88
C PRO A 343 11.00 -27.96 0.36
N GLU A 344 11.72 -29.07 0.21
CA GLU A 344 11.80 -30.13 1.21
C GLU A 344 12.74 -29.75 2.35
N THR A 345 13.93 -29.23 2.03
CA THR A 345 14.85 -28.72 3.05
C THR A 345 14.25 -27.53 3.78
N THR A 346 13.55 -26.64 3.06
CA THR A 346 12.90 -25.48 3.67
C THR A 346 11.76 -25.88 4.60
N ARG A 347 10.93 -26.86 4.21
CA ARG A 347 9.85 -27.38 5.07
C ARG A 347 10.41 -27.88 6.39
N ARG A 348 11.41 -28.78 6.35
CA ARG A 348 12.03 -29.33 7.57
C ARG A 348 12.56 -28.22 8.47
N ARG A 349 13.30 -27.27 7.88
CA ARG A 349 13.85 -26.13 8.62
C ARG A 349 12.78 -25.23 9.25
N LEU A 350 11.71 -24.94 8.51
CA LEU A 350 10.62 -24.12 9.01
C LEU A 350 9.90 -24.79 10.19
N ILE A 351 9.68 -26.11 10.13
CA ILE A 351 9.13 -26.88 11.26
C ILE A 351 10.05 -26.84 12.47
N ASP A 352 11.36 -27.02 12.29
CA ASP A 352 12.32 -26.94 13.40
C ASP A 352 12.38 -25.54 14.02
N ASP A 353 12.30 -24.50 13.21
CA ASP A 353 12.26 -23.11 13.67
C ASP A 353 10.97 -22.79 14.46
N LEU A 354 9.83 -23.30 13.98
CA LEU A 354 8.52 -23.22 14.64
C LEU A 354 8.52 -23.87 16.03
N ARG A 355 9.26 -24.97 16.20
CA ARG A 355 9.40 -25.66 17.50
C ARG A 355 10.23 -24.86 18.49
N GLN A 356 11.30 -24.22 18.04
CA GLN A 356 12.34 -23.68 18.92
C GLN A 356 12.14 -22.20 19.27
N ARG A 357 11.46 -21.42 18.42
CA ARG A 357 11.37 -19.97 18.59
C ARG A 357 10.04 -19.52 19.21
N PRO A 358 10.01 -18.32 19.82
CA PRO A 358 8.75 -17.68 20.23
C PRO A 358 7.83 -17.46 19.03
N PHE A 359 6.53 -17.64 19.24
CA PHE A 359 5.53 -17.33 18.21
C PHE A 359 5.42 -15.81 18.03
N ASP A 360 5.90 -15.28 16.90
CA ASP A 360 5.78 -13.87 16.51
C ASP A 360 4.59 -13.68 15.56
N TYR A 361 3.55 -13.00 16.03
CA TYR A 361 2.33 -12.73 15.27
C TYR A 361 2.58 -12.04 13.91
N GLY A 362 3.66 -11.26 13.75
CA GLY A 362 4.01 -10.63 12.46
C GLY A 362 4.60 -11.60 11.43
N PHE A 363 5.04 -12.78 11.87
CA PHE A 363 5.64 -13.84 11.05
C PHE A 363 4.62 -14.94 10.69
N PHE A 364 3.65 -15.21 11.57
CA PHE A 364 2.68 -16.30 11.45
C PHE A 364 1.32 -15.86 10.89
N THR A 365 1.32 -15.41 9.63
CA THR A 365 0.09 -15.32 8.84
C THR A 365 -0.14 -16.63 8.07
N THR A 366 -1.30 -16.77 7.43
CA THR A 366 -1.68 -17.90 6.58
C THR A 366 -0.84 -18.06 5.30
N GLU A 367 0.29 -17.38 5.18
CA GLU A 367 1.10 -17.35 3.95
C GLU A 367 2.44 -18.10 4.09
N LEU A 368 2.64 -18.86 5.16
CA LEU A 368 3.80 -19.76 5.24
C LEU A 368 3.75 -20.80 4.13
N PRO A 369 4.91 -21.16 3.53
CA PRO A 369 5.01 -22.14 2.45
C PRO A 369 4.92 -23.58 3.00
N LEU A 370 3.87 -23.85 3.77
CA LEU A 370 3.52 -25.17 4.26
C LEU A 370 2.24 -25.61 3.54
N PRO A 371 2.19 -26.85 3.02
CA PRO A 371 0.98 -27.41 2.43
C PRO A 371 -0.16 -27.37 3.46
N ALA A 372 -1.39 -27.23 2.96
CA ALA A 372 -2.57 -27.38 3.79
C ALA A 372 -2.62 -28.80 4.38
N GLY A 373 -2.88 -28.91 5.68
CA GLY A 373 -2.88 -30.20 6.38
C GLY A 373 -2.52 -30.05 7.85
N GLU A 374 -2.70 -31.14 8.60
CA GLU A 374 -2.27 -31.24 9.99
C GLU A 374 -0.74 -31.32 10.08
N LEU A 375 -0.17 -30.73 11.12
CA LEU A 375 1.25 -30.83 11.46
C LEU A 375 1.39 -31.42 12.87
N PRO A 376 1.14 -32.73 13.06
CA PRO A 376 1.24 -33.37 14.38
C PRO A 376 2.61 -33.17 15.04
N GLU A 377 3.65 -32.95 14.25
CA GLU A 377 5.01 -32.62 14.66
C GLU A 377 5.12 -31.34 15.52
N LEU A 378 4.09 -30.50 15.51
CA LEU A 378 3.97 -29.25 16.26
C LEU A 378 2.98 -29.34 17.43
N ASP A 379 2.25 -30.45 17.60
CA ASP A 379 1.15 -30.54 18.57
C ASP A 379 1.58 -30.19 19.99
N GLU A 380 2.68 -30.77 20.48
CA GLU A 380 3.22 -30.48 21.82
C GLU A 380 3.46 -28.98 22.01
N ARG A 381 4.08 -28.34 21.03
CA ARG A 381 4.35 -26.90 21.05
C ARG A 381 3.07 -26.07 20.97
N LEU A 382 2.09 -26.48 20.17
CA LEU A 382 0.81 -25.78 20.05
C LEU A 382 -0.02 -25.89 21.34
N ILE A 383 0.03 -27.03 22.04
CA ILE A 383 -0.60 -27.17 23.37
C ILE A 383 -0.01 -26.16 24.35
N GLU A 384 1.32 -26.02 24.41
CA GLU A 384 1.96 -25.00 25.26
C GLU A 384 1.49 -23.57 24.93
N LEU A 385 1.27 -23.27 23.66
CA LEU A 385 0.89 -21.94 23.19
C LEU A 385 -0.60 -21.63 23.43
N ILE A 386 -1.45 -22.64 23.43
CA ILE A 386 -2.87 -22.53 23.80
C ILE A 386 -3.04 -22.00 25.23
N GLU A 387 -2.07 -22.31 26.11
CA GLU A 387 -2.06 -21.86 27.50
C GLU A 387 -1.59 -20.39 27.69
N THR A 388 -1.10 -19.75 26.63
CA THR A 388 -0.60 -18.37 26.70
C THR A 388 -1.75 -17.35 26.59
N GLN A 389 -1.48 -16.10 26.98
CA GLN A 389 -2.48 -15.02 26.92
C GLN A 389 -2.99 -14.76 25.49
N ASN A 390 -2.13 -14.99 24.49
CA ASN A 390 -2.45 -14.80 23.09
C ASN A 390 -2.03 -16.08 22.32
N PRO A 391 -2.92 -17.07 22.21
CA PRO A 391 -2.67 -18.25 21.38
C PRO A 391 -2.70 -17.91 19.88
N PRO A 392 -1.91 -18.60 19.04
CA PRO A 392 -1.89 -18.40 17.60
C PRO A 392 -3.08 -19.13 16.94
N TRP A 393 -4.31 -18.73 17.26
CA TRP A 393 -5.52 -19.46 16.91
C TRP A 393 -5.69 -19.71 15.41
N LEU A 394 -5.38 -18.74 14.55
CA LEU A 394 -5.43 -18.95 13.09
C LEU A 394 -4.43 -20.01 12.60
N PHE A 395 -3.24 -20.07 13.20
CA PHE A 395 -2.26 -21.11 12.90
C PHE A 395 -2.75 -22.48 13.38
N ILE A 396 -3.35 -22.53 14.59
CA ILE A 396 -3.98 -23.74 15.14
C ILE A 396 -5.13 -24.22 14.26
N ALA A 397 -6.01 -23.32 13.79
CA ALA A 397 -7.11 -23.67 12.90
C ALA A 397 -6.63 -24.27 11.57
N ARG A 398 -5.49 -23.78 11.05
CA ARG A 398 -4.91 -24.28 9.80
C ARG A 398 -4.18 -25.61 9.98
N PHE A 399 -3.25 -25.68 10.92
CA PHE A 399 -2.27 -26.75 11.02
C PHE A 399 -2.44 -27.67 12.23
N GLY A 400 -3.27 -27.30 13.20
CA GLY A 400 -3.52 -28.11 14.37
C GLY A 400 -4.11 -29.46 13.99
N SER A 401 -3.58 -30.52 14.60
CA SER A 401 -4.18 -31.85 14.48
C SER A 401 -5.38 -31.99 15.42
N ARG A 402 -6.17 -33.05 15.22
CA ARG A 402 -7.29 -33.39 16.12
C ARG A 402 -6.85 -33.56 17.60
N ASN A 403 -5.58 -33.89 17.86
CA ASN A 403 -5.06 -34.10 19.21
C ASN A 403 -5.14 -32.84 20.09
N LEU A 404 -5.21 -31.66 19.48
CA LEU A 404 -5.34 -30.40 20.21
C LEU A 404 -6.74 -30.18 20.80
N LEU A 405 -7.75 -30.96 20.36
CA LEU A 405 -9.15 -30.71 20.70
C LEU A 405 -9.41 -30.56 22.22
N PRO A 406 -8.89 -31.42 23.10
CA PRO A 406 -9.07 -31.26 24.54
C PRO A 406 -8.48 -29.94 25.08
N ALA A 407 -7.28 -29.56 24.61
CA ALA A 407 -6.61 -28.32 25.03
C ALA A 407 -7.38 -27.08 24.53
N VAL A 408 -7.84 -27.10 23.27
CA VAL A 408 -8.65 -26.01 22.69
C VAL A 408 -9.95 -25.84 23.45
N LEU A 409 -10.67 -26.92 23.75
CA LEU A 409 -11.91 -26.85 24.54
C LEU A 409 -11.66 -26.29 25.94
N ALA A 410 -10.63 -26.77 26.64
CA ALA A 410 -10.26 -26.28 27.97
C ALA A 410 -9.86 -24.79 27.97
N ALA A 411 -9.19 -24.31 26.92
CA ALA A 411 -8.87 -22.89 26.77
C ALA A 411 -10.12 -22.04 26.54
N LEU A 412 -11.03 -22.49 25.68
CA LEU A 412 -12.29 -21.79 25.41
C LEU A 412 -13.22 -21.74 26.62
N ASP A 413 -13.20 -22.77 27.47
CA ASP A 413 -14.01 -22.82 28.69
C ASP A 413 -13.45 -21.89 29.79
N ARG A 414 -12.12 -21.75 29.88
CA ARG A 414 -11.47 -20.81 30.80
C ARG A 414 -11.64 -19.36 30.39
N HIS A 415 -11.47 -19.10 29.09
CA HIS A 415 -11.50 -17.76 28.52
C HIS A 415 -12.37 -17.76 27.26
N PRO A 416 -13.70 -17.59 27.42
CA PRO A 416 -14.60 -17.44 26.29
C PRO A 416 -14.10 -16.30 25.39
N PRO A 417 -13.88 -16.55 24.09
CA PRO A 417 -13.33 -15.55 23.20
C PRO A 417 -14.30 -14.37 23.08
N VAL A 418 -13.81 -13.16 23.32
CA VAL A 418 -14.55 -11.93 23.04
C VAL A 418 -14.14 -11.48 21.64
N CYS A 419 -15.09 -11.49 20.70
CA CYS A 419 -14.85 -11.05 19.31
C CYS A 419 -13.75 -11.82 18.54
N ASN A 420 -13.45 -13.08 18.91
CA ASN A 420 -12.43 -13.89 18.23
C ASN A 420 -13.02 -15.19 17.65
N TYR A 421 -13.03 -15.30 16.32
CA TYR A 421 -13.60 -16.42 15.57
C TYR A 421 -12.59 -17.53 15.27
N GLU A 422 -11.30 -17.24 15.33
CA GLU A 422 -10.23 -18.15 14.94
C GLU A 422 -10.27 -19.52 15.65
N PRO A 423 -10.50 -19.63 16.99
CA PRO A 423 -10.61 -20.94 17.62
C PRO A 423 -11.83 -21.74 17.14
N PHE A 424 -12.90 -21.06 16.71
CA PHE A 424 -14.08 -21.75 16.16
C PHE A 424 -13.81 -22.30 14.77
N LEU A 425 -12.86 -21.75 14.01
CA LEU A 425 -12.45 -22.34 12.72
C LEU A 425 -11.83 -23.73 12.94
N TYR A 426 -11.00 -23.86 14.00
CA TYR A 426 -10.49 -25.16 14.44
C TYR A 426 -11.63 -26.10 14.89
N LEU A 427 -12.54 -25.61 15.75
CA LEU A 427 -13.66 -26.44 16.21
C LEU A 427 -14.58 -26.86 15.07
N ILE A 428 -14.88 -25.99 14.10
CA ILE A 428 -15.72 -26.35 12.96
C ILE A 428 -15.11 -27.53 12.18
N ARG A 429 -13.79 -27.58 12.06
CA ARG A 429 -13.07 -28.68 11.40
C ARG A 429 -13.16 -30.00 12.17
N PHE A 430 -13.09 -30.00 13.50
CA PHE A 430 -12.94 -31.23 14.31
C PHE A 430 -14.11 -31.58 15.24
N ASP A 431 -15.02 -30.64 15.50
CA ASP A 431 -16.23 -30.71 16.33
C ASP A 431 -17.28 -29.70 15.83
N ALA A 432 -17.75 -29.87 14.59
CA ALA A 432 -18.64 -28.92 13.91
C ALA A 432 -19.93 -28.61 14.68
N GLU A 433 -20.54 -29.63 15.28
CA GLU A 433 -21.76 -29.47 16.07
C GLU A 433 -21.50 -28.72 17.38
N GLY A 434 -20.40 -29.04 18.08
CA GLY A 434 -19.99 -28.32 19.28
C GLY A 434 -19.68 -26.85 18.98
N ALA A 435 -19.00 -26.57 17.87
CA ALA A 435 -18.75 -25.22 17.40
C ALA A 435 -20.06 -24.44 17.16
N ARG A 436 -21.02 -25.04 16.44
CA ARG A 436 -22.33 -24.44 16.16
C ARG A 436 -23.09 -24.09 17.44
N ARG A 437 -23.15 -25.02 18.40
CA ARG A 437 -23.81 -24.77 19.70
C ARG A 437 -23.18 -23.61 20.46
N ARG A 438 -21.84 -23.54 20.49
CA ARG A 438 -21.11 -22.46 21.18
C ARG A 438 -21.30 -21.10 20.49
N ILE A 439 -21.21 -21.05 19.16
CA ILE A 439 -21.45 -19.81 18.39
C ILE A 439 -22.87 -19.30 18.63
N GLU A 440 -23.88 -20.18 18.61
CA GLU A 440 -25.27 -19.76 18.84
C GLU A 440 -25.51 -19.32 20.29
N ALA A 441 -24.89 -19.98 21.27
CA ALA A 441 -24.92 -19.55 22.66
C ALA A 441 -24.34 -18.13 22.81
N LEU A 442 -23.21 -17.83 22.16
CA LEU A 442 -22.61 -16.49 22.18
C LEU A 442 -23.49 -15.44 21.50
N ARG A 443 -24.17 -15.80 20.40
CA ARG A 443 -25.13 -14.90 19.70
C ARG A 443 -26.36 -14.59 20.54
N SER A 444 -26.80 -15.55 21.36
CA SER A 444 -27.97 -15.37 22.24
C SER A 444 -27.69 -14.50 23.46
N GLN A 445 -26.42 -14.38 23.85
CA GLN A 445 -25.97 -13.46 24.90
C GLN A 445 -25.96 -12.05 24.32
N LYS A 446 -26.46 -11.03 25.05
CA LYS A 446 -26.40 -9.60 24.66
C LYS A 446 -24.97 -9.01 24.72
N GLU A 447 -23.98 -9.82 24.36
CA GLU A 447 -22.53 -9.59 24.30
C GLU A 447 -22.16 -9.00 22.91
N PRO A 448 -20.95 -8.44 22.70
CA PRO A 448 -20.71 -7.33 21.78
C PRO A 448 -21.02 -7.62 20.31
N ILE A 449 -21.29 -6.53 19.57
CA ILE A 449 -21.62 -6.42 18.12
C ILE A 449 -20.82 -7.35 17.19
N CYS A 450 -19.67 -7.82 17.62
CA CYS A 450 -18.78 -8.74 16.93
C CYS A 450 -19.45 -10.06 16.53
N TRP A 451 -20.30 -10.66 17.39
CA TRP A 451 -20.97 -11.95 17.13
C TRP A 451 -22.18 -11.85 16.18
N SER A 452 -22.61 -10.62 15.90
CA SER A 452 -23.64 -10.32 14.89
C SER A 452 -23.10 -10.34 13.46
N PHE A 453 -21.78 -10.35 13.29
CA PHE A 453 -21.14 -10.53 11.99
C PHE A 453 -20.98 -12.04 11.71
N GLY A 454 -20.97 -12.46 10.44
CA GLY A 454 -20.53 -13.82 10.10
C GLY A 454 -19.05 -14.01 10.46
N ILE A 455 -18.48 -15.19 10.18
CA ILE A 455 -17.04 -15.42 10.33
C ILE A 455 -16.28 -14.35 9.51
N PRO A 456 -15.59 -13.39 10.16
CA PRO A 456 -14.89 -12.32 9.46
C PRO A 456 -13.53 -12.81 8.97
N GLY A 457 -13.11 -12.36 7.79
CA GLY A 457 -11.78 -12.61 7.25
C GLY A 457 -11.76 -13.38 5.93
N ASN A 458 -10.56 -13.77 5.50
CA ASN A 458 -10.28 -14.56 4.31
C ASN A 458 -9.88 -15.98 4.72
N PRO A 459 -10.83 -16.88 5.08
CA PRO A 459 -10.52 -18.17 5.70
C PRO A 459 -10.06 -19.23 4.69
N GLY A 460 -9.65 -18.87 3.47
CA GLY A 460 -9.30 -19.85 2.44
C GLY A 460 -8.32 -20.92 2.88
N HIS A 461 -7.33 -20.52 3.67
CA HIS A 461 -6.31 -21.44 4.18
C HIS A 461 -6.81 -22.39 5.29
N VAL A 462 -8.01 -22.15 5.83
CA VAL A 462 -8.67 -23.00 6.84
C VAL A 462 -10.03 -23.51 6.36
N LEU A 463 -10.36 -23.34 5.07
CA LEU A 463 -11.61 -23.84 4.53
C LEU A 463 -11.61 -25.38 4.60
N SER A 464 -12.71 -25.90 5.11
CA SER A 464 -13.01 -27.32 5.22
C SER A 464 -14.47 -27.54 4.81
N GLU A 465 -14.85 -28.76 4.42
CA GLU A 465 -16.26 -29.04 4.07
C GLU A 465 -17.24 -28.64 5.19
N PRO A 466 -16.98 -28.92 6.49
CA PRO A 466 -17.86 -28.46 7.57
C PRO A 466 -17.97 -26.93 7.68
N LEU A 467 -16.89 -26.21 7.35
CA LEU A 467 -16.92 -24.74 7.33
C LEU A 467 -17.71 -24.21 6.14
N GLU A 468 -17.58 -24.83 4.97
CA GLU A 468 -18.43 -24.48 3.82
C GLU A 468 -19.91 -24.73 4.12
N ASP A 469 -20.25 -25.85 4.76
CA ASP A 469 -21.63 -26.15 5.18
C ASP A 469 -22.16 -25.13 6.17
N PHE A 470 -21.33 -24.71 7.13
CA PHE A 470 -21.68 -23.62 8.03
C PHE A 470 -21.97 -22.32 7.26
N LEU A 471 -21.15 -21.95 6.28
CA LEU A 471 -21.36 -20.74 5.47
C LEU A 471 -22.61 -20.85 4.56
N ILE A 472 -22.87 -22.02 4.00
CA ILE A 472 -24.09 -22.28 3.20
C ILE A 472 -25.34 -22.09 4.06
N ASP A 473 -25.34 -22.58 5.31
CA ASP A 473 -26.46 -22.38 6.23
C ASP A 473 -26.64 -20.90 6.59
N GLU A 474 -25.54 -20.16 6.74
CA GLU A 474 -25.57 -18.71 7.03
C GLU A 474 -26.19 -17.90 5.89
N LEU A 475 -26.17 -18.36 4.63
CA LEU A 475 -26.90 -17.73 3.51
C LEU A 475 -28.44 -17.79 3.68
N ALA A 476 -28.95 -18.67 4.53
CA ALA A 476 -30.37 -18.76 4.86
C ALA A 476 -30.75 -18.02 6.15
N ALA A 477 -29.79 -17.41 6.84
CA ALA A 477 -30.04 -16.67 8.08
C ALA A 477 -30.97 -15.46 7.84
N GLY A 478 -31.77 -15.09 8.86
CA GLY A 478 -32.62 -13.89 8.81
C GLY A 478 -31.84 -12.57 8.84
N ASP A 479 -30.58 -12.59 9.26
CA ASP A 479 -29.70 -11.42 9.38
C ASP A 479 -28.91 -11.16 8.08
N SER A 480 -29.02 -9.95 7.53
CA SER A 480 -28.35 -9.53 6.29
C SER A 480 -26.82 -9.52 6.38
N LYS A 481 -26.25 -9.20 7.55
CA LYS A 481 -24.80 -9.22 7.75
C LYS A 481 -24.28 -10.64 7.67
N ARG A 482 -24.95 -11.61 8.33
CA ARG A 482 -24.57 -13.03 8.27
C ARG A 482 -24.51 -13.55 6.83
N ARG A 483 -25.55 -13.26 6.04
CA ARG A 483 -25.59 -13.61 4.61
C ARG A 483 -24.49 -12.93 3.80
N THR A 484 -24.24 -11.65 4.04
CA THR A 484 -23.19 -10.88 3.38
C THR A 484 -21.80 -11.47 3.62
N TYR A 485 -21.44 -11.79 4.87
CA TYR A 485 -20.15 -12.40 5.21
C TYR A 485 -20.00 -13.81 4.64
N ALA A 486 -21.08 -14.60 4.66
CA ALA A 486 -21.09 -15.92 4.02
C ALA A 486 -20.85 -15.81 2.52
N ALA A 487 -21.56 -14.90 1.82
CA ALA A 487 -21.38 -14.67 0.40
C ALA A 487 -19.97 -14.16 0.06
N MET A 488 -19.43 -13.24 0.85
CA MET A 488 -18.05 -12.74 0.72
C MET A 488 -17.02 -13.87 0.85
N THR A 489 -17.20 -14.76 1.82
CA THR A 489 -16.29 -15.90 2.03
C THR A 489 -16.38 -16.91 0.90
N LEU A 490 -17.61 -17.27 0.50
CA LEU A 490 -17.86 -18.22 -0.58
C LEU A 490 -17.45 -17.68 -1.95
N PHE A 491 -17.45 -16.36 -2.14
CA PHE A 491 -16.86 -15.74 -3.32
C PHE A 491 -15.37 -16.05 -3.46
N GLY A 492 -14.63 -16.10 -2.35
CA GLY A 492 -13.19 -16.41 -2.37
C GLY A 492 -12.89 -17.91 -2.45
N HIS A 493 -13.70 -18.75 -1.83
CA HIS A 493 -13.33 -20.16 -1.55
C HIS A 493 -14.42 -21.21 -1.78
N GLY A 494 -15.64 -20.80 -2.16
CA GLY A 494 -16.78 -21.72 -2.29
C GLY A 494 -16.60 -22.77 -3.39
N SER A 495 -16.90 -24.02 -3.07
CA SER A 495 -16.97 -25.11 -4.02
C SER A 495 -18.27 -25.06 -4.84
N ALA A 496 -18.42 -25.95 -5.81
CA ALA A 496 -19.64 -26.04 -6.62
C ALA A 496 -20.92 -26.22 -5.77
N ARG A 497 -20.82 -26.75 -4.55
CA ARG A 497 -21.93 -26.93 -3.60
C ARG A 497 -22.59 -25.62 -3.21
N ALA A 498 -21.81 -24.54 -3.07
CA ALA A 498 -22.30 -23.23 -2.67
C ALA A 498 -23.09 -22.49 -3.75
N ARG A 499 -22.95 -22.87 -5.03
CA ARG A 499 -23.53 -22.13 -6.17
C ARG A 499 -25.05 -21.99 -6.08
N GLN A 500 -25.77 -23.08 -5.84
CA GLN A 500 -27.23 -23.04 -5.77
C GLN A 500 -27.75 -22.32 -4.52
N PRO A 501 -27.20 -22.55 -3.30
CA PRO A 501 -27.52 -21.73 -2.13
C PRO A 501 -27.35 -20.23 -2.34
N LEU A 502 -26.29 -19.80 -3.04
CA LEU A 502 -26.07 -18.39 -3.38
C LEU A 502 -27.16 -17.82 -4.29
N TRP A 503 -27.56 -18.58 -5.32
CA TRP A 503 -28.68 -18.19 -6.18
C TRP A 503 -29.97 -18.02 -5.38
N SER A 504 -30.31 -18.98 -4.52
CA SER A 504 -31.49 -18.89 -3.68
C SER A 504 -31.41 -17.72 -2.70
N ALA A 505 -30.22 -17.36 -2.21
CA ALA A 505 -30.02 -16.17 -1.38
C ALA A 505 -30.24 -14.87 -2.18
N MET A 506 -29.75 -14.78 -3.41
CA MET A 506 -29.98 -13.62 -4.30
C MET A 506 -31.46 -13.43 -4.63
N GLU A 507 -32.19 -14.52 -4.86
CA GLU A 507 -33.63 -14.48 -5.12
C GLU A 507 -34.42 -14.01 -3.88
N ARG A 508 -34.09 -14.53 -2.69
CA ARG A 508 -34.68 -14.07 -1.43
C ARG A 508 -34.37 -12.60 -1.17
N TRP A 509 -33.11 -12.19 -1.36
CA TRP A 509 -32.70 -10.80 -1.24
C TRP A 509 -33.52 -9.91 -2.18
N ARG A 510 -33.63 -10.28 -3.46
CA ARG A 510 -34.42 -9.51 -4.45
C ARG A 510 -35.90 -9.42 -4.05
N ALA A 511 -36.50 -10.53 -3.59
CA ALA A 511 -37.89 -10.56 -3.14
C ALA A 511 -38.14 -9.68 -1.90
N SER A 512 -37.10 -9.39 -1.11
CA SER A 512 -37.20 -8.48 0.05
C SER A 512 -37.20 -7.00 -0.33
N ILE A 513 -36.82 -6.65 -1.57
CA ILE A 513 -36.78 -5.26 -2.05
C ILE A 513 -38.16 -4.85 -2.57
N THR A 514 -38.83 -3.96 -1.84
CA THR A 514 -40.20 -3.50 -2.14
C THR A 514 -40.25 -2.44 -3.23
N ASP A 515 -39.29 -1.52 -3.27
CA ASP A 515 -39.15 -0.49 -4.32
C ASP A 515 -37.74 -0.56 -4.94
N PRO A 516 -37.60 -1.16 -6.14
CA PRO A 516 -36.32 -1.23 -6.86
C PRO A 516 -35.82 0.13 -7.37
N SER A 517 -36.67 1.15 -7.42
CA SER A 517 -36.31 2.47 -7.94
C SER A 517 -35.74 3.40 -6.86
N ALA A 518 -35.99 3.09 -5.59
CA ALA A 518 -35.44 3.81 -4.45
C ALA A 518 -33.95 3.44 -4.21
N PRO A 519 -33.15 4.38 -3.67
CA PRO A 519 -31.80 4.06 -3.20
C PRO A 519 -31.83 2.96 -2.14
N LEU A 520 -31.01 1.91 -2.34
CA LEU A 520 -30.89 0.83 -1.37
C LEU A 520 -30.21 1.32 -0.08
N PRO A 521 -30.67 0.86 1.11
CA PRO A 521 -29.88 0.94 2.33
C PRO A 521 -28.50 0.30 2.15
N VAL A 522 -27.51 0.76 2.93
CA VAL A 522 -26.12 0.28 2.83
C VAL A 522 -26.05 -1.24 2.98
N GLU A 523 -26.75 -1.81 3.95
CA GLU A 523 -26.76 -3.24 4.22
C GLU A 523 -27.32 -4.04 3.04
N ALA A 524 -28.41 -3.57 2.42
CA ALA A 524 -29.00 -4.22 1.26
C ALA A 524 -28.11 -4.11 0.01
N SER A 525 -27.41 -2.98 -0.16
CA SER A 525 -26.44 -2.77 -1.23
C SER A 525 -25.18 -3.63 -1.07
N ASP A 526 -24.70 -3.82 0.17
CA ASP A 526 -23.58 -4.70 0.47
C ASP A 526 -23.94 -6.17 0.22
N GLU A 527 -25.13 -6.59 0.64
CA GLU A 527 -25.62 -7.95 0.40
C GLU A 527 -25.75 -8.24 -1.11
N GLU A 528 -26.34 -7.32 -1.89
CA GLU A 528 -26.37 -7.42 -3.36
C GLU A 528 -24.96 -7.59 -3.94
N THR A 529 -24.03 -6.76 -3.45
CA THR A 529 -22.65 -6.72 -3.93
C THR A 529 -22.00 -8.09 -3.81
N TYR A 530 -22.00 -8.67 -2.61
CA TYR A 530 -21.27 -9.91 -2.36
C TYR A 530 -21.99 -11.13 -2.92
N LEU A 531 -23.33 -11.17 -2.94
CA LEU A 531 -24.07 -12.23 -3.62
C LEU A 531 -23.79 -12.23 -5.12
N ALA A 532 -23.85 -11.06 -5.77
CA ALA A 532 -23.57 -10.95 -7.20
C ALA A 532 -22.11 -11.29 -7.53
N MET A 533 -21.15 -10.85 -6.71
CA MET A 533 -19.74 -11.22 -6.88
C MET A 533 -19.54 -12.73 -6.73
N ALA A 534 -20.07 -13.33 -5.67
CA ALA A 534 -20.01 -14.78 -5.44
C ALA A 534 -20.57 -15.54 -6.65
N ILE A 535 -21.80 -15.24 -7.06
CA ILE A 535 -22.47 -15.93 -8.19
C ILE A 535 -21.71 -15.75 -9.51
N SER A 536 -21.21 -14.55 -9.81
CA SER A 536 -20.54 -14.28 -11.09
C SER A 536 -19.10 -14.79 -11.15
N GLY A 537 -18.43 -15.01 -10.01
CA GLY A 537 -16.98 -15.21 -9.99
C GLY A 537 -16.43 -16.12 -8.90
N GLY A 538 -17.24 -16.99 -8.29
CA GLY A 538 -16.78 -17.95 -7.29
C GLY A 538 -15.79 -18.98 -7.86
N PRO A 539 -14.86 -19.51 -7.05
CA PRO A 539 -13.76 -20.37 -7.52
C PRO A 539 -14.25 -21.73 -8.02
N GLY A 540 -15.36 -22.26 -7.47
CA GLY A 540 -15.94 -23.55 -7.86
C GLY A 540 -16.82 -23.54 -9.12
N TRP A 541 -17.03 -22.42 -9.80
CA TRP A 541 -17.84 -22.36 -11.04
C TRP A 541 -17.48 -21.19 -11.97
N VAL A 542 -17.85 -21.32 -13.25
CA VAL A 542 -17.72 -20.24 -14.24
C VAL A 542 -19.12 -19.76 -14.63
N ALA A 543 -19.35 -18.46 -14.58
CA ALA A 543 -20.62 -17.87 -15.00
C ALA A 543 -20.79 -17.95 -16.52
N THR A 544 -21.95 -18.42 -16.95
CA THR A 544 -22.36 -18.43 -18.36
C THR A 544 -23.04 -17.12 -18.74
N PRO A 545 -23.24 -16.81 -20.04
CA PRO A 545 -24.06 -15.67 -20.45
C PRO A 545 -25.47 -15.69 -19.84
N ALA A 546 -26.09 -16.87 -19.73
CA ALA A 546 -27.40 -17.04 -19.11
C ALA A 546 -27.38 -16.74 -17.60
N ASP A 547 -26.32 -17.16 -16.89
CA ASP A 547 -26.13 -16.80 -15.49
C ASP A 547 -26.04 -15.27 -15.32
N LEU A 548 -25.25 -14.60 -16.17
CA LEU A 548 -25.08 -13.15 -16.07
C LEU A 548 -26.36 -12.37 -16.45
N ASP A 549 -27.14 -12.86 -17.42
CA ASP A 549 -28.45 -12.27 -17.73
C ASP A 549 -29.43 -12.41 -16.57
N ARG A 550 -29.49 -13.60 -15.97
CA ARG A 550 -30.31 -13.85 -14.78
C ARG A 550 -29.88 -12.96 -13.62
N LEU A 551 -28.58 -12.83 -13.38
CA LEU A 551 -28.05 -11.98 -12.33
C LEU A 551 -28.37 -10.50 -12.59
N LEU A 552 -28.25 -10.05 -13.85
CA LEU A 552 -28.61 -8.70 -14.26
C LEU A 552 -30.10 -8.37 -14.01
N ALA A 553 -30.98 -9.35 -14.16
CA ALA A 553 -32.42 -9.21 -13.89
C ALA A 553 -32.75 -9.18 -12.39
N LEU A 554 -31.94 -9.84 -11.55
CA LEU A 554 -32.09 -9.83 -10.10
C LEU A 554 -31.44 -8.61 -9.44
N SER A 555 -30.40 -8.03 -10.06
CA SER A 555 -29.73 -6.83 -9.54
C SER A 555 -30.56 -5.55 -9.68
N VAL A 556 -30.41 -4.67 -8.70
CA VAL A 556 -31.09 -3.38 -8.57
C VAL A 556 -30.13 -2.22 -8.78
N SER A 557 -28.95 -2.24 -8.15
CA SER A 557 -28.04 -1.09 -8.22
C SER A 557 -27.36 -0.96 -9.58
N GLU A 558 -27.32 0.26 -10.14
CA GLU A 558 -26.74 0.49 -11.46
C GLU A 558 -25.24 0.18 -11.51
N SER A 559 -24.52 0.43 -10.41
CA SER A 559 -23.12 0.03 -10.26
C SER A 559 -22.94 -1.48 -10.45
N ARG A 560 -23.83 -2.30 -9.87
CA ARG A 560 -23.77 -3.77 -10.03
C ARG A 560 -24.15 -4.22 -11.42
N ARG A 561 -25.21 -3.63 -11.98
CA ARG A 561 -25.61 -3.90 -13.37
C ARG A 561 -24.49 -3.56 -14.37
N ASN A 562 -23.73 -2.49 -14.13
CA ASN A 562 -22.56 -2.14 -14.93
C ASN A 562 -21.44 -3.17 -14.80
N ASN A 563 -21.13 -3.61 -13.57
CA ASN A 563 -20.12 -4.65 -13.34
C ASN A 563 -20.49 -5.98 -14.03
N ILE A 564 -21.77 -6.39 -13.96
CA ILE A 564 -22.27 -7.61 -14.62
C ILE A 564 -22.20 -7.50 -16.14
N ARG A 565 -22.59 -6.35 -16.72
CA ARG A 565 -22.45 -6.09 -18.17
C ARG A 565 -20.98 -6.15 -18.61
N SER A 566 -20.09 -5.51 -17.86
CA SER A 566 -18.64 -5.58 -18.13
C SER A 566 -18.11 -7.03 -18.07
N HIS A 567 -18.55 -7.82 -17.09
CA HIS A 567 -18.21 -9.25 -17.00
C HIS A 567 -18.72 -10.00 -18.25
N ARG A 568 -19.98 -9.77 -18.64
CA ARG A 568 -20.58 -10.38 -19.83
C ARG A 568 -19.78 -10.09 -21.09
N ASP A 569 -19.37 -8.84 -21.28
CA ASP A 569 -18.55 -8.42 -22.43
C ASP A 569 -17.16 -9.08 -22.44
N SER A 570 -16.65 -9.47 -21.27
CA SER A 570 -15.36 -10.17 -21.14
C SER A 570 -15.43 -11.67 -21.44
N LEU A 571 -16.61 -12.30 -21.39
CA LEU A 571 -16.78 -13.73 -21.66
C LEU A 571 -16.39 -14.13 -23.09
N GLY A 572 -16.31 -13.20 -24.05
CA GLY A 572 -15.85 -13.47 -25.42
C GLY A 572 -14.33 -13.35 -25.63
N ARG A 573 -13.58 -12.88 -24.64
CA ARG A 573 -12.14 -12.56 -24.76
C ARG A 573 -11.25 -13.64 -24.13
N PRO A 574 -9.98 -13.79 -24.55
CA PRO A 574 -9.03 -14.65 -23.84
C PRO A 574 -8.94 -14.27 -22.35
N VAL A 575 -8.92 -15.29 -21.49
CA VAL A 575 -8.84 -15.08 -20.03
C VAL A 575 -7.46 -14.56 -19.69
N GLN A 576 -7.40 -13.37 -19.10
CA GLN A 576 -6.15 -12.78 -18.64
C GLN A 576 -5.77 -13.36 -17.29
N LEU A 577 -4.58 -13.95 -17.24
CA LEU A 577 -3.91 -14.36 -16.01
C LEU A 577 -3.04 -13.21 -15.54
N HIS A 578 -2.96 -13.04 -14.23
CA HIS A 578 -2.04 -12.08 -13.61
C HIS A 578 -1.18 -12.80 -12.58
N TYR A 579 0.12 -12.54 -12.64
CA TYR A 579 1.07 -13.05 -11.67
C TYR A 579 1.62 -11.87 -10.87
N SER A 580 1.42 -11.88 -9.56
CA SER A 580 1.93 -10.84 -8.66
C SER A 580 3.00 -11.40 -7.75
N ILE A 581 4.23 -10.92 -7.92
CA ILE A 581 5.36 -11.34 -7.09
C ILE A 581 5.31 -10.70 -5.70
N THR A 582 4.51 -9.64 -5.50
CA THR A 582 4.52 -8.84 -4.27
C THR A 582 3.38 -9.17 -3.31
N THR A 583 2.24 -9.66 -3.80
CA THR A 583 1.02 -9.81 -2.98
C THR A 583 0.61 -11.26 -2.72
N HIS A 584 0.83 -12.20 -3.64
CA HIS A 584 0.37 -13.59 -3.48
C HIS A 584 1.38 -14.59 -4.07
N PHE A 585 2.31 -15.04 -3.23
CA PHE A 585 3.42 -15.91 -3.65
C PHE A 585 2.93 -17.30 -4.04
N GLY A 586 3.39 -17.82 -5.17
CA GLY A 586 2.97 -19.13 -5.66
C GLY A 586 1.51 -19.17 -6.13
N GLU A 587 0.85 -18.02 -6.27
CA GLU A 587 -0.51 -17.92 -6.78
C GLU A 587 -0.55 -17.27 -8.16
N ILE A 588 -1.52 -17.70 -8.95
CA ILE A 588 -1.89 -17.08 -10.21
C ILE A 588 -3.28 -16.50 -10.05
N GLY A 589 -3.37 -15.22 -10.37
CA GLY A 589 -4.61 -14.53 -10.45
C GLY A 589 -5.34 -14.82 -11.76
N LEU A 590 -6.64 -15.05 -11.66
CA LEU A 590 -7.55 -15.29 -12.79
C LEU A 590 -8.83 -14.49 -12.52
N GLY A 591 -9.01 -13.38 -13.25
CA GLY A 591 -10.08 -12.42 -12.97
C GLY A 591 -9.87 -11.71 -11.63
N SER A 592 -10.81 -11.84 -10.71
CA SER A 592 -10.74 -11.28 -9.34
C SER A 592 -10.27 -12.30 -8.30
N GLN A 593 -9.93 -13.52 -8.70
CA GLN A 593 -9.55 -14.61 -7.82
C GLN A 593 -8.06 -14.92 -7.96
N SER A 594 -7.47 -15.47 -6.89
CA SER A 594 -6.11 -16.01 -6.88
C SER A 594 -6.13 -17.50 -6.57
N PHE A 595 -5.30 -18.26 -7.25
CA PHE A 595 -5.23 -19.72 -7.11
C PHE A 595 -3.80 -20.17 -6.90
N SER A 596 -3.58 -21.04 -5.91
CA SER A 596 -2.31 -21.74 -5.75
C SER A 596 -1.97 -22.53 -7.02
N LEU A 597 -0.70 -22.47 -7.43
CA LEU A 597 -0.17 -23.21 -8.57
C LEU A 597 -0.25 -24.74 -8.38
N ASP A 598 -0.17 -25.26 -7.16
CA ASP A 598 -0.06 -26.71 -6.91
C ASP A 598 -1.38 -27.49 -7.04
N SER A 599 -2.51 -26.87 -6.69
CA SER A 599 -3.80 -27.56 -6.62
C SER A 599 -4.96 -26.72 -7.13
N GLY A 600 -5.06 -25.47 -6.67
CA GLY A 600 -6.22 -24.62 -6.99
C GLY A 600 -6.34 -24.25 -8.46
N LEU A 601 -5.23 -23.95 -9.15
CA LEU A 601 -5.28 -23.50 -10.54
C LEU A 601 -5.80 -24.59 -11.48
N ARG A 602 -5.31 -25.83 -11.33
CA ARG A 602 -5.72 -26.95 -12.17
C ARG A 602 -7.23 -27.19 -12.09
N GLU A 603 -7.76 -27.28 -10.88
CA GLU A 603 -9.20 -27.48 -10.65
C GLU A 603 -10.03 -26.34 -11.28
N ARG A 604 -9.55 -25.10 -11.14
CA ARG A 604 -10.20 -23.95 -11.76
C ARG A 604 -10.22 -24.04 -13.29
N LEU A 605 -9.13 -24.46 -13.91
CA LEU A 605 -9.01 -24.56 -15.37
C LEU A 605 -10.00 -25.58 -15.97
N LEU A 606 -10.27 -26.67 -15.24
CA LEU A 606 -11.22 -27.70 -15.66
C LEU A 606 -12.66 -27.17 -15.80
N LEU A 607 -13.00 -26.07 -15.11
CA LEU A 607 -14.31 -25.43 -15.20
C LEU A 607 -14.53 -24.61 -16.48
N TYR A 608 -13.46 -24.26 -17.18
CA TYR A 608 -13.54 -23.57 -18.47
C TYR A 608 -13.69 -24.58 -19.61
N PRO A 609 -14.32 -24.20 -20.74
CA PRO A 609 -14.41 -25.09 -21.89
C PRO A 609 -13.03 -25.23 -22.59
N PRO A 610 -12.75 -26.35 -23.29
CA PRO A 610 -11.42 -26.65 -23.83
C PRO A 610 -10.88 -25.66 -24.86
N GLU A 611 -11.77 -25.02 -25.62
CA GLU A 611 -11.44 -24.00 -26.61
C GLU A 611 -11.05 -22.64 -26.00
N ARG A 612 -11.22 -22.48 -24.68
CA ARG A 612 -10.89 -21.24 -23.99
C ARG A 612 -9.39 -20.99 -24.02
N GLU A 613 -9.01 -19.84 -24.56
CA GLU A 613 -7.62 -19.37 -24.55
C GLU A 613 -7.32 -18.57 -23.28
N PHE A 614 -6.13 -18.79 -22.71
CA PHE A 614 -5.61 -18.07 -21.56
C PHE A 614 -4.33 -17.36 -21.95
N VAL A 615 -4.17 -16.12 -21.48
CA VAL A 615 -3.00 -15.29 -21.79
C VAL A 615 -2.36 -14.85 -20.49
N LEU A 616 -1.05 -15.07 -20.37
CA LEU A 616 -0.23 -14.55 -19.29
C LEU A 616 0.88 -13.69 -19.87
N ARG A 617 1.11 -12.52 -19.27
CA ARG A 617 2.23 -11.65 -19.62
C ARG A 617 3.25 -11.69 -18.51
N LEU A 618 4.50 -12.02 -18.84
CA LEU A 618 5.59 -12.08 -17.88
C LEU A 618 6.73 -11.17 -18.34
N ALA A 619 7.27 -10.39 -17.41
CA ALA A 619 8.53 -9.71 -17.60
C ALA A 619 9.70 -10.65 -17.31
N HIS A 620 10.87 -10.35 -17.88
CA HIS A 620 12.14 -11.04 -17.59
C HIS A 620 12.11 -12.56 -17.85
N ARG A 621 11.46 -13.01 -18.93
CA ARG A 621 11.30 -14.44 -19.31
C ARG A 621 12.61 -15.23 -19.44
N GLN A 622 13.72 -14.53 -19.59
CA GLN A 622 15.07 -15.09 -19.64
C GLN A 622 15.65 -15.50 -18.27
N THR A 623 15.02 -15.13 -17.16
CA THR A 623 15.56 -15.44 -15.82
C THR A 623 15.17 -16.84 -15.38
N TRP A 624 16.01 -17.45 -14.53
CA TRP A 624 15.78 -18.79 -13.97
C TRP A 624 14.38 -18.95 -13.37
N PHE A 625 13.95 -17.98 -12.58
CA PHE A 625 12.67 -18.04 -11.89
C PHE A 625 11.49 -18.02 -12.85
N ILE A 626 11.50 -17.14 -13.85
CA ILE A 626 10.41 -17.03 -14.80
C ILE A 626 10.37 -18.26 -15.72
N GLN A 627 11.51 -18.77 -16.17
CA GLN A 627 11.55 -20.02 -16.94
C GLN A 627 10.96 -21.21 -16.17
N ARG A 628 11.26 -21.31 -14.87
CA ARG A 628 10.69 -22.34 -14.00
C ARG A 628 9.18 -22.16 -13.82
N LEU A 629 8.72 -20.92 -13.62
CA LEU A 629 7.29 -20.59 -13.54
C LEU A 629 6.56 -20.94 -14.84
N GLU A 630 7.10 -20.56 -16.00
CA GLU A 630 6.55 -20.87 -17.32
C GLU A 630 6.44 -22.37 -17.53
N SER A 631 7.51 -23.12 -17.24
CA SER A 631 7.51 -24.58 -17.36
C SER A 631 6.43 -25.21 -16.49
N ARG A 632 6.32 -24.78 -15.24
CA ARG A 632 5.31 -25.27 -14.29
C ARG A 632 3.89 -24.95 -14.74
N LEU A 633 3.66 -23.72 -15.22
CA LEU A 633 2.37 -23.32 -15.76
C LEU A 633 2.00 -24.14 -17.00
N GLN A 634 2.94 -24.33 -17.92
CA GLN A 634 2.71 -25.14 -19.11
C GLN A 634 2.26 -26.55 -18.73
N THR A 635 2.94 -27.20 -17.78
CA THR A 635 2.52 -28.51 -17.25
C THR A 635 1.10 -28.50 -16.71
N ILE A 636 0.75 -27.52 -15.86
CA ILE A 636 -0.61 -27.42 -15.27
C ILE A 636 -1.68 -27.25 -16.36
N PHE A 637 -1.41 -26.43 -17.37
CA PHE A 637 -2.34 -26.18 -18.47
C PHE A 637 -2.47 -27.39 -19.40
N ASP A 638 -1.38 -28.08 -19.68
CA ASP A 638 -1.37 -29.31 -20.48
C ASP A 638 -2.14 -30.42 -19.77
N GLU A 639 -1.93 -30.61 -18.46
CA GLU A 639 -2.69 -31.56 -17.63
C GLU A 639 -4.18 -31.24 -17.54
N ALA A 640 -4.54 -29.95 -17.58
CA ALA A 640 -5.94 -29.51 -17.63
C ALA A 640 -6.53 -29.56 -19.05
N GLY A 641 -5.72 -29.81 -20.09
CA GLY A 641 -6.13 -29.75 -21.48
C GLY A 641 -6.60 -28.34 -21.88
N ARG A 642 -5.86 -27.30 -21.48
CA ARG A 642 -6.17 -25.88 -21.78
C ARG A 642 -5.01 -25.21 -22.51
N LYS A 643 -5.32 -24.24 -23.37
CA LYS A 643 -4.31 -23.49 -24.13
C LYS A 643 -3.83 -22.27 -23.35
N LEU A 644 -2.56 -22.26 -22.98
CA LEU A 644 -1.87 -21.11 -22.41
C LEU A 644 -1.00 -20.44 -23.47
N ARG A 645 -1.11 -19.11 -23.59
CA ARG A 645 -0.22 -18.27 -24.37
C ARG A 645 0.54 -17.34 -23.43
N ILE A 646 1.86 -17.51 -23.37
CA ILE A 646 2.74 -16.65 -22.56
C ILE A 646 3.40 -15.62 -23.48
N GLU A 647 3.14 -14.35 -23.22
CA GLU A 647 3.69 -13.21 -23.95
C GLU A 647 4.73 -12.47 -23.09
N ASP A 648 5.65 -11.77 -23.74
CA ASP A 648 6.46 -10.76 -23.06
C ASP A 648 5.56 -9.62 -22.56
N GLU A 649 5.74 -9.25 -21.29
CA GLU A 649 5.12 -8.03 -20.78
C GLU A 649 5.73 -6.83 -21.52
N LEU A 650 4.92 -6.11 -22.30
CA LEU A 650 5.37 -4.90 -22.96
C LEU A 650 5.89 -3.90 -21.90
N PRO A 651 7.04 -3.23 -22.12
CA PRO A 651 7.47 -2.16 -21.24
C PRO A 651 6.34 -1.14 -21.16
N ASN A 652 5.90 -0.81 -19.93
CA ASN A 652 4.85 0.17 -19.72
C ASN A 652 5.32 1.50 -20.30
N VAL A 653 4.91 1.80 -21.53
CA VAL A 653 4.98 3.15 -22.10
C VAL A 653 3.85 3.93 -21.44
N ARG A 654 4.10 4.48 -20.24
CA ARG A 654 3.22 5.49 -19.62
C ARG A 654 3.94 6.81 -19.52
#